data_AF-A0AAV8CX14-F1
#
_entry.id   AF-A0AAV8CX14-F1
#
_cell.length_a   1.000
_cell.length_b   1.000
_cell.length_c   1.000
_cell.angle_alpha   90.00
_cell.angle_beta   90.00
_cell.angle_gamma   90.00
#
_symmetry.space_group_name_H-M   'P 1'
#
loop_
_entity.id
_entity.type
_entity.pdbx_description
1 polymer ?
#
loop_
_entity_poly.entity_id
_entity_poly.type
_entity_poly.pdbx_seq_one_letter_code
_entity_poly.pdbx_strand_id
1 'polypeptide(L)'
;MEMETTLSEEDEEEEYDEEEEYEEEDEYDEEEVFITPQSNIVSMYSSRTEKDLREICSEILELKYAILSQRDNTRSCYQAFQRFSQEAKVVNEVVVELKNNYSAHKSIVQDLSSGVTSELDALERLYGKEIADLQNSELEHLLNLDNDSPQVVFLQNLDMLLAERKTEEALSMLLDSVEIIESNSLEISKRKDMLVGQLVATSNQPCIKYSDLKKALEGLIKLGREASAQELFLKVFASRLQRKIDSFLPSCMIFPNTYTAILSKLFFSTIMEAANEFDLLFGEIEPHASLLVEWAESEMEQFAHLVRENAPSLETTSALCSVCICIQASLNYCIILESKGLKLSDLVLFLLSQHVEEVIDKNFRRARKMVLDLSSQYETLDQSWLVGLHFSADALTNISLRNNVKKFMSLIKDILDQLTPMVVLHFRPIIMRKTHQLFDKYVEIMAKAIPTFCEDGTFIYPKEQTYFKTETEIQQLALLNSISAITDEFLPVAISKMLESQGELKEPDKGLENLASISREYKNWRRRIQHSSDKIIEHFCWQYVMRLIYTRKGKARLDAHAYLELEGDDLIGDLDPLPSLAFQALFARMQKLESNLNEELFGKEKVQKAVLSGIIEAMLTWLSNDQEFWRMMEDKSWQFDELGLQQFVLDLHFIIEIAISGGYSSRKIHQLGSAIITRAIGAFAARGADVQSALNEDEWFSHVAKAAIRRLMLVVPLSRDSLQSDDNNIFLHDKVLESGDVSSSWSDFESNSIDSFASLNKAGVETPGYFSSYE
;
A
#
# COMPACT_ATOMS: atom_id res chain seq x y z
N MET A 1 49.85 11.66 -42.93
CA MET A 1 50.92 11.84 -43.94
C MET A 1 50.54 10.92 -45.09
N GLU A 2 50.63 11.41 -46.33
CA GLU A 2 49.86 10.89 -47.47
C GLU A 2 50.27 9.50 -47.98
N MET A 3 49.31 8.86 -48.66
CA MET A 3 49.43 8.19 -49.97
C MET A 3 47.98 7.90 -50.45
N GLU A 4 47.48 8.23 -51.64
CA GLU A 4 47.98 7.97 -53.02
C GLU A 4 48.14 6.45 -53.30
N THR A 5 47.72 5.83 -54.42
CA THR A 5 47.04 6.30 -55.65
C THR A 5 46.50 5.08 -56.47
N THR A 6 45.30 5.21 -57.06
CA THR A 6 44.88 4.90 -58.46
C THR A 6 45.02 3.51 -59.16
N LEU A 7 44.21 3.35 -60.25
CA LEU A 7 44.33 2.48 -61.44
C LEU A 7 43.88 1.00 -61.30
N SER A 8 43.34 0.30 -62.32
CA SER A 8 42.52 0.61 -63.53
C SER A 8 42.18 -0.72 -64.25
N GLU A 9 41.40 -0.66 -65.35
CA GLU A 9 41.27 -1.68 -66.43
C GLU A 9 40.56 -3.01 -66.09
N GLU A 10 39.90 -3.73 -67.00
CA GLU A 10 39.22 -3.48 -68.30
C GLU A 10 38.37 -4.77 -68.59
N ASP A 11 37.24 -4.64 -69.31
CA ASP A 11 36.69 -5.44 -70.45
C ASP A 11 37.03 -6.96 -70.61
N GLU A 12 36.30 -7.85 -71.30
CA GLU A 12 35.17 -7.80 -72.25
C GLU A 12 34.58 -9.24 -72.43
N GLU A 13 33.64 -9.45 -73.38
CA GLU A 13 33.30 -10.73 -74.06
C GLU A 13 32.66 -11.91 -73.25
N GLU A 14 31.85 -12.82 -73.84
CA GLU A 14 30.86 -12.74 -74.94
C GLU A 14 29.98 -14.03 -74.95
N GLU A 15 29.16 -14.17 -76.00
CA GLU A 15 28.62 -15.41 -76.59
C GLU A 15 27.20 -15.88 -76.20
N TYR A 16 26.45 -16.22 -77.25
CA TYR A 16 25.03 -16.59 -77.30
C TYR A 16 24.88 -18.08 -77.71
N ASP A 17 23.65 -18.62 -77.60
CA ASP A 17 22.85 -19.17 -78.71
C ASP A 17 22.03 -20.44 -78.38
N GLU A 18 20.83 -20.46 -78.98
CA GLU A 18 20.03 -21.62 -79.49
C GLU A 18 19.71 -22.82 -78.56
N GLU A 19 18.57 -23.53 -78.66
CA GLU A 19 17.17 -23.38 -79.10
C GLU A 19 16.51 -24.80 -78.92
N GLU A 20 15.21 -24.96 -79.22
CA GLU A 20 14.46 -26.23 -79.35
C GLU A 20 14.07 -27.08 -78.11
N GLU A 21 12.91 -26.75 -77.53
CA GLU A 21 11.60 -27.48 -77.64
C GLU A 21 11.44 -29.01 -77.35
N TYR A 22 10.25 -29.35 -76.77
CA TYR A 22 9.48 -30.62 -76.75
C TYR A 22 9.24 -31.40 -75.41
N GLU A 23 8.00 -31.21 -74.91
CA GLU A 23 6.98 -32.19 -74.42
C GLU A 23 7.17 -33.12 -73.17
N GLU A 24 6.16 -33.01 -72.27
CA GLU A 24 5.49 -34.02 -71.40
C GLU A 24 6.35 -34.86 -70.41
N GLU A 25 6.04 -35.02 -69.11
CA GLU A 25 4.78 -35.42 -68.43
C GLU A 25 4.71 -34.94 -66.95
N ASP A 26 3.56 -35.17 -66.28
CA ASP A 26 3.24 -34.71 -64.91
C ASP A 26 4.05 -35.39 -63.78
N GLU A 27 4.69 -34.62 -62.87
CA GLU A 27 4.82 -35.03 -61.45
C GLU A 27 5.03 -33.85 -60.47
N TYR A 28 4.37 -33.94 -59.31
CA TYR A 28 4.29 -32.99 -58.17
C TYR A 28 5.46 -32.00 -57.94
N ASP A 29 5.19 -30.69 -58.10
CA ASP A 29 6.04 -29.63 -57.56
C ASP A 29 5.72 -29.33 -56.08
N GLU A 30 6.66 -29.70 -55.20
CA GLU A 30 6.84 -29.01 -53.92
C GLU A 30 7.36 -27.60 -54.23
N GLU A 31 6.54 -26.55 -54.06
CA GLU A 31 7.01 -25.17 -54.21
C GLU A 31 8.01 -24.81 -53.08
N GLU A 32 9.29 -25.15 -53.31
CA GLU A 32 10.42 -24.55 -52.61
C GLU A 32 10.38 -23.04 -52.80
N VAL A 33 10.11 -22.31 -51.72
CA VAL A 33 10.10 -20.84 -51.72
C VAL A 33 11.54 -20.32 -51.90
N PHE A 34 11.97 -20.21 -53.15
CA PHE A 34 13.23 -19.57 -53.51
C PHE A 34 13.18 -18.07 -53.15
N ILE A 35 13.86 -17.74 -52.05
CA ILE A 35 14.05 -16.36 -51.59
C ILE A 35 14.82 -15.58 -52.66
N THR A 36 14.12 -14.70 -53.37
CA THR A 36 14.72 -13.87 -54.42
C THR A 36 15.74 -12.90 -53.80
N PRO A 37 17.00 -12.84 -54.28
CA PRO A 37 18.00 -11.94 -53.73
C PRO A 37 17.59 -10.46 -53.89
N GLN A 38 17.69 -9.70 -52.79
CA GLN A 38 17.21 -8.31 -52.73
C GLN A 38 17.88 -7.33 -53.71
N SER A 39 19.00 -7.71 -54.34
CA SER A 39 19.75 -6.87 -55.29
C SER A 39 18.96 -6.48 -56.54
N ASN A 40 18.04 -7.33 -57.02
CA ASN A 40 17.30 -7.07 -58.28
C ASN A 40 16.03 -6.21 -58.11
N ILE A 41 15.60 -5.91 -56.87
CA ILE A 41 14.41 -5.07 -56.62
C ILE A 41 14.77 -3.58 -56.56
N VAL A 42 16.03 -3.25 -56.28
CA VAL A 42 16.48 -1.89 -55.94
C VAL A 42 16.63 -0.96 -57.16
N SER A 43 16.78 -1.48 -58.37
CA SER A 43 17.11 -0.67 -59.56
C SER A 43 15.92 -0.03 -60.32
N MET A 44 14.67 -0.41 -60.02
CA MET A 44 13.49 0.00 -60.82
C MET A 44 12.47 0.91 -60.11
N TYR A 45 12.48 1.03 -58.77
CA TYR A 45 11.43 1.76 -58.02
C TYR A 45 11.98 2.65 -56.89
N SER A 46 12.87 3.58 -57.24
CA SER A 46 13.47 4.55 -56.31
C SER A 46 12.51 5.70 -55.93
N SER A 47 11.74 5.51 -54.85
CA SER A 47 11.39 6.56 -53.86
C SER A 47 10.28 6.12 -52.89
N ARG A 48 9.26 5.41 -53.39
CA ARG A 48 8.10 5.01 -52.57
C ARG A 48 8.35 3.70 -51.84
N THR A 49 8.74 2.65 -52.56
CA THR A 49 9.12 1.35 -51.99
C THR A 49 10.29 1.47 -51.01
N GLU A 50 11.21 2.42 -51.23
CA GLU A 50 12.31 2.68 -50.28
C GLU A 50 11.81 3.27 -48.96
N LYS A 51 10.79 4.14 -49.00
CA LYS A 51 10.15 4.67 -47.78
C LYS A 51 9.41 3.55 -47.05
N ASP A 52 8.60 2.78 -47.77
CA ASP A 52 7.80 1.69 -47.22
C ASP A 52 8.72 0.59 -46.63
N LEU A 53 9.84 0.25 -47.30
CA LEU A 53 10.89 -0.63 -46.77
C LEU A 53 11.60 -0.05 -45.55
N ARG A 54 11.80 1.26 -45.48
CA ARG A 54 12.42 1.91 -44.31
C ARG A 54 11.47 1.91 -43.11
N GLU A 55 10.17 2.07 -43.36
CA GLU A 55 9.08 1.98 -42.38
C GLU A 55 8.96 0.54 -41.83
N ILE A 56 8.89 -0.46 -42.71
CA ILE A 56 8.94 -1.89 -42.35
C ILE A 56 10.24 -2.24 -41.61
N CYS A 57 11.40 -1.73 -42.04
CA CYS A 57 12.66 -1.93 -41.32
C CYS A 57 12.64 -1.30 -39.92
N SER A 58 12.01 -0.12 -39.73
CA SER A 58 11.81 0.43 -38.38
C SER A 58 10.86 -0.42 -37.54
N GLU A 59 9.73 -0.89 -38.08
CA GLU A 59 8.80 -1.78 -37.37
C GLU A 59 9.47 -3.09 -36.96
N ILE A 60 10.27 -3.70 -37.85
CA ILE A 60 11.05 -4.92 -37.54
C ILE A 60 12.13 -4.64 -36.48
N LEU A 61 12.76 -3.46 -36.49
CA LEU A 61 13.72 -3.08 -35.46
C LEU A 61 13.06 -2.79 -34.11
N GLU A 62 11.88 -2.16 -34.08
CA GLU A 62 11.06 -1.98 -32.88
C GLU A 62 10.58 -3.33 -32.33
N LEU A 63 10.08 -4.21 -33.19
CA LEU A 63 9.69 -5.58 -32.82
C LEU A 63 10.88 -6.37 -32.27
N LYS A 64 12.05 -6.26 -32.90
CA LYS A 64 13.30 -6.85 -32.41
C LYS A 64 13.71 -6.27 -31.05
N TYR A 65 13.56 -4.97 -30.84
CA TYR A 65 13.82 -4.33 -29.54
C TYR A 65 12.83 -4.81 -28.47
N ALA A 66 11.54 -4.90 -28.80
CA ALA A 66 10.50 -5.44 -27.91
C ALA A 66 10.79 -6.91 -27.53
N ILE A 67 11.17 -7.76 -28.49
CA ILE A 67 11.57 -9.15 -28.24
C ILE A 67 12.85 -9.23 -27.39
N LEU A 68 13.84 -8.37 -27.64
CA LEU A 68 15.08 -8.33 -26.85
C LEU A 68 14.87 -7.79 -25.43
N SER A 69 13.93 -6.86 -25.23
CA SER A 69 13.53 -6.37 -23.90
C SER A 69 12.75 -7.42 -23.08
N GLN A 70 12.06 -8.35 -23.76
CA GLN A 70 11.35 -9.47 -23.14
C GLN A 70 12.19 -10.77 -23.08
N ARG A 71 13.53 -10.68 -23.19
CA ARG A 71 14.42 -11.86 -23.23
C ARG A 71 14.20 -12.85 -22.08
N ASP A 72 13.99 -12.33 -20.87
CA ASP A 72 13.77 -13.11 -19.64
C ASP A 72 12.43 -13.89 -19.65
N ASN A 73 11.52 -13.57 -20.58
CA ASN A 73 10.18 -14.15 -20.68
C ASN A 73 9.98 -15.01 -21.95
N THR A 74 11.03 -15.24 -22.74
CA THR A 74 10.98 -16.01 -24.01
C THR A 74 10.34 -17.40 -23.86
N ARG A 75 10.59 -18.10 -22.75
CA ARG A 75 9.95 -19.40 -22.44
C ARG A 75 8.44 -19.29 -22.23
N SER A 76 7.98 -18.19 -21.64
CA SER A 76 6.55 -17.91 -21.43
C SER A 76 5.86 -17.61 -22.77
N CYS A 77 6.49 -16.78 -23.62
CA CYS A 77 5.97 -16.48 -24.95
C CYS A 77 5.87 -17.73 -25.84
N TYR A 78 6.85 -18.64 -25.81
CA TYR A 78 6.78 -19.92 -26.52
C TYR A 78 5.64 -20.81 -25.98
N GLN A 79 5.43 -20.86 -24.66
CA GLN A 79 4.30 -21.60 -24.07
C GLN A 79 2.94 -20.96 -24.37
N ALA A 80 2.86 -19.63 -24.50
CA ALA A 80 1.65 -18.93 -24.91
C ALA A 80 1.32 -19.22 -26.39
N PHE A 81 2.32 -19.17 -27.27
CA PHE A 81 2.17 -19.57 -28.68
C PHE A 81 1.75 -21.04 -28.82
N GLN A 82 2.35 -21.94 -28.05
CA GLN A 82 1.99 -23.36 -28.08
C GLN A 82 0.52 -23.57 -27.65
N ARG A 83 0.06 -22.91 -26.58
CA ARG A 83 -1.36 -22.94 -26.17
C ARG A 83 -2.28 -22.39 -27.26
N PHE A 84 -1.96 -21.22 -27.81
CA PHE A 84 -2.72 -20.62 -28.91
C PHE A 84 -2.80 -21.53 -30.14
N SER A 85 -1.71 -22.19 -30.54
CA SER A 85 -1.74 -23.15 -31.65
C SER A 85 -2.60 -24.38 -31.37
N GLN A 86 -2.65 -24.83 -30.10
CA GLN A 86 -3.49 -25.95 -29.68
C GLN A 86 -4.98 -25.56 -29.70
N GLU A 87 -5.31 -24.37 -29.19
CA GLU A 87 -6.66 -23.80 -29.20
C GLU A 87 -7.14 -23.54 -30.64
N ALA A 88 -6.30 -22.96 -31.50
CA ALA A 88 -6.61 -22.77 -32.92
C ALA A 88 -6.88 -24.10 -33.64
N LYS A 89 -6.17 -25.18 -33.29
CA LYS A 89 -6.44 -26.52 -33.82
C LYS A 89 -7.81 -27.04 -33.36
N VAL A 90 -8.15 -26.91 -32.07
CA VAL A 90 -9.47 -27.31 -31.53
C VAL A 90 -10.60 -26.51 -32.19
N VAL A 91 -10.41 -25.20 -32.38
CA VAL A 91 -11.38 -24.35 -33.09
C VAL A 91 -11.58 -24.83 -34.54
N ASN A 92 -10.50 -25.22 -35.24
CA ASN A 92 -10.60 -25.75 -36.60
C ASN A 92 -11.33 -27.11 -36.65
N GLU A 93 -11.09 -27.99 -35.67
CA GLU A 93 -11.83 -29.26 -35.52
C GLU A 93 -13.33 -29.02 -35.30
N VAL A 94 -13.71 -28.06 -34.45
CA VAL A 94 -15.11 -27.64 -34.23
C VAL A 94 -15.72 -27.01 -35.49
N VAL A 95 -14.97 -26.24 -36.28
CA VAL A 95 -15.46 -25.68 -37.55
C VAL A 95 -15.73 -26.77 -38.59
N VAL A 96 -14.90 -27.83 -38.64
CA VAL A 96 -15.16 -29.02 -39.48
C VAL A 96 -16.41 -29.76 -39.00
N GLU A 97 -16.59 -29.95 -37.70
CA GLU A 97 -17.80 -30.57 -37.14
C GLU A 97 -19.06 -29.74 -37.45
N LEU A 98 -19.01 -28.41 -37.30
CA LEU A 98 -20.10 -27.51 -37.63
C LEU A 98 -20.48 -27.59 -39.12
N LYS A 99 -19.48 -27.69 -40.01
CA LYS A 99 -19.67 -27.87 -41.46
C LYS A 99 -20.36 -29.20 -41.79
N ASN A 100 -20.01 -30.27 -41.07
CA ASN A 100 -20.65 -31.58 -41.21
C ASN A 100 -22.09 -31.58 -40.66
N ASN A 101 -22.34 -30.90 -39.54
CA ASN A 101 -23.68 -30.74 -38.99
C ASN A 101 -24.57 -29.87 -39.89
N TYR A 102 -24.00 -28.86 -40.57
CA TYR A 102 -24.69 -28.05 -41.56
C TYR A 102 -25.02 -28.85 -42.84
N SER A 103 -24.11 -29.69 -43.33
CA SER A 103 -24.40 -30.55 -44.50
C SER A 103 -25.44 -31.63 -44.17
N ALA A 104 -25.42 -32.21 -42.96
CA ALA A 104 -26.45 -33.13 -42.48
C ALA A 104 -27.84 -32.44 -42.41
N HIS A 105 -27.94 -31.25 -41.80
CA HIS A 105 -29.18 -30.48 -41.80
C HIS A 105 -29.64 -30.10 -43.21
N LYS A 106 -28.72 -29.75 -44.12
CA LYS A 106 -29.03 -29.48 -45.52
C LYS A 106 -29.60 -30.70 -46.23
N SER A 107 -29.06 -31.90 -45.98
CA SER A 107 -29.64 -33.16 -46.51
C SER A 107 -31.06 -33.34 -45.99
N ILE A 108 -31.27 -33.27 -44.66
CA ILE A 108 -32.60 -33.43 -44.05
C ILE A 108 -33.61 -32.43 -44.62
N VAL A 109 -33.21 -31.18 -44.85
CA VAL A 109 -34.07 -30.16 -45.48
C VAL A 109 -34.35 -30.46 -46.96
N GLN A 110 -33.39 -31.02 -47.71
CA GLN A 110 -33.64 -31.48 -49.09
C GLN A 110 -34.50 -32.75 -49.14
N ASP A 111 -34.37 -33.65 -48.16
CA ASP A 111 -35.17 -34.86 -48.02
C ASP A 111 -36.61 -34.52 -47.60
N LEU A 112 -36.81 -33.55 -46.70
CA LEU A 112 -38.14 -32.99 -46.40
C LEU A 112 -38.73 -32.21 -47.58
N SER A 113 -37.93 -31.40 -48.29
CA SER A 113 -38.39 -30.68 -49.49
C SER A 113 -38.85 -31.62 -50.60
N SER A 114 -38.08 -32.68 -50.87
CA SER A 114 -38.42 -33.68 -51.88
C SER A 114 -39.55 -34.62 -51.43
N GLY A 115 -39.56 -35.01 -50.15
CA GLY A 115 -40.65 -35.77 -49.53
C GLY A 115 -41.97 -35.02 -49.59
N VAL A 116 -42.02 -33.77 -49.11
CA VAL A 116 -43.22 -32.92 -49.14
C VAL A 116 -43.66 -32.62 -50.58
N THR A 117 -42.76 -32.37 -51.53
CA THR A 117 -43.17 -32.24 -52.93
C THR A 117 -43.73 -33.55 -53.49
N SER A 118 -43.19 -34.72 -53.13
CA SER A 118 -43.73 -36.02 -53.56
C SER A 118 -45.08 -36.39 -52.93
N GLU A 119 -45.29 -36.04 -51.66
CA GLU A 119 -46.56 -36.26 -50.95
C GLU A 119 -47.64 -35.27 -51.40
N LEU A 120 -47.27 -34.01 -51.69
CA LEU A 120 -48.17 -33.03 -52.27
C LEU A 120 -48.59 -33.43 -53.69
N ASP A 121 -47.64 -33.89 -54.52
CA ASP A 121 -47.89 -34.49 -55.84
C ASP A 121 -48.80 -35.73 -55.78
N ALA A 122 -48.68 -36.54 -54.71
CA ALA A 122 -49.52 -37.72 -54.49
C ALA A 122 -50.93 -37.31 -54.03
N LEU A 123 -51.03 -36.33 -53.12
CA LEU A 123 -52.29 -35.75 -52.68
C LEU A 123 -53.03 -35.05 -53.81
N GLU A 124 -52.36 -34.31 -54.68
CA GLU A 124 -52.99 -33.63 -55.84
C GLU A 124 -53.55 -34.65 -56.85
N ARG A 125 -52.88 -35.81 -57.01
CA ARG A 125 -53.38 -36.94 -57.83
C ARG A 125 -54.54 -37.71 -57.19
N LEU A 126 -54.67 -37.70 -55.86
CA LEU A 126 -55.80 -38.30 -55.13
C LEU A 126 -57.00 -37.35 -55.04
N TYR A 127 -56.78 -36.08 -54.68
CA TYR A 127 -57.80 -35.01 -54.68
C TYR A 127 -58.42 -34.79 -56.05
N GLY A 128 -57.68 -35.04 -57.13
CA GLY A 128 -58.22 -35.04 -58.50
C GLY A 128 -59.19 -36.19 -58.83
N LYS A 129 -59.46 -37.13 -57.92
CA LYS A 129 -60.24 -38.35 -58.24
C LYS A 129 -61.25 -38.84 -57.20
N GLU A 130 -61.25 -38.32 -55.98
CA GLU A 130 -62.17 -38.75 -54.91
C GLU A 130 -63.09 -37.64 -54.36
N ILE A 131 -63.46 -36.66 -55.21
CA ILE A 131 -64.61 -35.76 -54.96
C ILE A 131 -65.78 -36.18 -55.85
N ALA A 132 -66.31 -37.38 -55.58
CA ALA A 132 -67.54 -37.89 -56.21
C ALA A 132 -68.32 -38.83 -55.28
N ASP A 133 -67.65 -39.78 -54.62
CA ASP A 133 -68.29 -40.81 -53.80
C ASP A 133 -67.67 -40.88 -52.40
N LEU A 134 -68.24 -40.12 -51.45
CA LEU A 134 -68.33 -40.43 -49.99
C LEU A 134 -69.03 -39.29 -49.23
N GLN A 135 -70.26 -38.97 -49.63
CA GLN A 135 -71.18 -38.28 -48.72
C GLN A 135 -71.83 -39.30 -47.77
N ASN A 136 -71.88 -38.95 -46.49
CA ASN A 136 -72.77 -39.45 -45.44
C ASN A 136 -72.77 -40.97 -45.14
N SER A 137 -72.28 -41.37 -43.96
CA SER A 137 -72.91 -42.45 -43.17
C SER A 137 -72.41 -42.64 -41.72
N GLU A 138 -71.22 -42.16 -41.31
CA GLU A 138 -70.69 -42.48 -39.96
C GLU A 138 -70.38 -41.29 -39.02
N LEU A 139 -70.55 -40.03 -39.45
CA LEU A 139 -70.29 -38.88 -38.57
C LEU A 139 -71.47 -38.46 -37.67
N GLU A 140 -72.69 -38.94 -37.93
CA GLU A 140 -73.91 -38.49 -37.22
C GLU A 140 -74.16 -39.18 -35.87
N HIS A 141 -73.45 -40.28 -35.56
CA HIS A 141 -73.76 -41.11 -34.39
C HIS A 141 -72.98 -40.78 -33.10
N LEU A 142 -71.97 -39.90 -33.18
CA LEU A 142 -71.17 -39.45 -32.02
C LEU A 142 -71.54 -38.04 -31.51
N LEU A 143 -72.44 -37.32 -32.20
CA LEU A 143 -72.80 -35.93 -31.86
C LEU A 143 -73.99 -35.79 -30.87
N ASN A 144 -74.63 -36.89 -30.49
CA ASN A 144 -75.85 -36.91 -29.68
C ASN A 144 -75.61 -37.30 -28.21
N LEU A 145 -74.79 -36.49 -27.52
CA LEU A 145 -74.88 -36.26 -26.07
C LEU A 145 -75.16 -34.75 -25.93
N ASP A 146 -76.14 -34.35 -25.11
CA ASP A 146 -76.71 -32.99 -25.05
C ASP A 146 -75.66 -31.85 -25.00
N ASN A 147 -75.24 -31.38 -26.19
CA ASN A 147 -74.21 -30.36 -26.36
C ASN A 147 -74.75 -28.92 -26.15
N ASP A 148 -76.06 -28.74 -26.03
CA ASP A 148 -76.72 -27.43 -25.93
C ASP A 148 -76.68 -26.82 -24.51
N SER A 149 -76.00 -27.47 -23.55
CA SER A 149 -75.70 -26.79 -22.28
C SER A 149 -74.53 -25.80 -22.49
N PRO A 150 -74.69 -24.51 -22.17
CA PRO A 150 -73.63 -23.51 -22.36
C PRO A 150 -72.36 -23.83 -21.54
N GLN A 151 -72.49 -24.67 -20.51
CA GLN A 151 -71.38 -25.21 -19.70
C GLN A 151 -70.48 -26.19 -20.46
N VAL A 152 -71.03 -27.11 -21.27
CA VAL A 152 -70.21 -28.07 -22.04
C VAL A 152 -69.43 -27.35 -23.13
N VAL A 153 -70.08 -26.43 -23.85
CA VAL A 153 -69.44 -25.57 -24.84
C VAL A 153 -68.34 -24.69 -24.23
N PHE A 154 -68.59 -24.12 -23.04
CA PHE A 154 -67.58 -23.36 -22.29
C PHE A 154 -66.34 -24.20 -21.95
N LEU A 155 -66.52 -25.42 -21.43
CA LEU A 155 -65.40 -26.30 -21.08
C LEU A 155 -64.63 -26.79 -22.31
N GLN A 156 -65.32 -27.11 -23.41
CA GLN A 156 -64.69 -27.49 -24.69
C GLN A 156 -63.86 -26.33 -25.28
N ASN A 157 -64.39 -25.10 -25.25
CA ASN A 157 -63.65 -23.93 -25.73
C ASN A 157 -62.44 -23.62 -24.83
N LEU A 158 -62.58 -23.77 -23.51
CA LEU A 158 -61.45 -23.61 -22.59
C LEU A 158 -60.37 -24.68 -22.82
N ASP A 159 -60.75 -25.93 -23.06
CA ASP A 159 -59.82 -27.01 -23.43
C ASP A 159 -59.12 -26.76 -24.77
N MET A 160 -59.83 -26.20 -25.76
CA MET A 160 -59.27 -25.78 -27.04
C MET A 160 -58.22 -24.67 -26.86
N LEU A 161 -58.54 -23.62 -26.09
CA LEU A 161 -57.60 -22.52 -25.81
C LEU A 161 -56.38 -23.00 -25.00
N LEU A 162 -56.55 -23.95 -24.08
CA LEU A 162 -55.45 -24.60 -23.36
C LEU A 162 -54.61 -25.48 -24.29
N ALA A 163 -55.21 -26.22 -25.23
CA ALA A 163 -54.47 -27.02 -26.21
C ALA A 163 -53.65 -26.14 -27.17
N GLU A 164 -54.22 -25.02 -27.62
CA GLU A 164 -53.55 -23.99 -28.44
C GLU A 164 -52.55 -23.12 -27.67
N ARG A 165 -52.43 -23.30 -26.34
CA ARG A 165 -51.60 -22.49 -25.42
C ARG A 165 -51.90 -20.99 -25.46
N LYS A 166 -53.15 -20.60 -25.77
CA LYS A 166 -53.62 -19.21 -25.75
C LYS A 166 -53.92 -18.77 -24.33
N THR A 167 -52.88 -18.65 -23.50
CA THR A 167 -53.02 -18.47 -22.06
C THR A 167 -53.71 -17.15 -21.66
N GLU A 168 -53.65 -16.09 -22.48
CA GLU A 168 -54.40 -14.85 -22.22
C GLU A 168 -55.91 -15.02 -22.48
N GLU A 169 -56.29 -15.61 -23.61
CA GLU A 169 -57.70 -15.85 -23.99
C GLU A 169 -58.39 -16.85 -23.05
N ALA A 170 -57.66 -17.91 -22.65
CA ALA A 170 -58.12 -18.86 -21.64
C ALA A 170 -58.32 -18.19 -20.26
N LEU A 171 -57.51 -17.18 -19.94
CA LEU A 171 -57.56 -16.49 -18.66
C LEU A 171 -58.67 -15.43 -18.62
N SER A 172 -58.92 -14.70 -19.72
CA SER A 172 -60.10 -13.83 -19.81
C SER A 172 -61.39 -14.64 -19.73
N MET A 173 -61.47 -15.77 -20.46
CA MET A 173 -62.62 -16.67 -20.40
C MET A 173 -62.92 -17.18 -18.97
N LEU A 174 -61.88 -17.45 -18.16
CA LEU A 174 -62.02 -17.85 -16.76
C LEU A 174 -62.36 -16.71 -15.79
N LEU A 175 -62.10 -15.44 -16.14
CA LEU A 175 -62.44 -14.28 -15.32
C LEU A 175 -63.85 -13.74 -15.62
N ASP A 176 -64.27 -13.77 -16.89
CA ASP A 176 -65.55 -13.22 -17.34
C ASP A 176 -66.76 -14.12 -17.00
N SER A 177 -66.52 -15.39 -16.65
CA SER A 177 -67.54 -16.45 -16.51
C SER A 177 -67.98 -16.75 -15.07
N VAL A 178 -67.96 -15.74 -14.19
CA VAL A 178 -68.21 -15.87 -12.73
C VAL A 178 -69.47 -16.69 -12.40
N GLU A 179 -70.57 -16.51 -13.12
CA GLU A 179 -71.85 -17.20 -12.87
C GLU A 179 -71.84 -18.71 -13.19
N ILE A 180 -70.91 -19.17 -14.05
CA ILE A 180 -70.80 -20.59 -14.43
C ILE A 180 -69.97 -21.36 -13.38
N ILE A 181 -69.03 -20.68 -12.71
CA ILE A 181 -67.99 -21.27 -11.86
C ILE A 181 -68.56 -21.95 -10.60
N GLU A 182 -69.67 -21.45 -10.05
CA GLU A 182 -70.30 -22.03 -8.85
C GLU A 182 -70.87 -23.44 -9.09
N SER A 183 -71.16 -23.81 -10.35
CA SER A 183 -71.88 -25.04 -10.68
C SER A 183 -71.00 -26.30 -10.83
N ASN A 184 -69.74 -26.16 -11.25
CA ASN A 184 -68.83 -27.28 -11.57
C ASN A 184 -67.38 -27.03 -11.08
N SER A 185 -67.24 -26.63 -9.80
CA SER A 185 -65.95 -26.16 -9.24
C SER A 185 -64.76 -27.12 -9.42
N LEU A 186 -64.99 -28.44 -9.40
CA LEU A 186 -63.92 -29.45 -9.54
C LEU A 186 -63.30 -29.49 -10.94
N GLU A 187 -64.13 -29.40 -11.99
CA GLU A 187 -63.68 -29.50 -13.39
C GLU A 187 -63.07 -28.20 -13.90
N ILE A 188 -63.53 -27.08 -13.34
CA ILE A 188 -62.93 -25.76 -13.55
C ILE A 188 -61.62 -25.65 -12.77
N SER A 189 -61.52 -26.21 -11.55
CA SER A 189 -60.24 -26.29 -10.83
C SER A 189 -59.18 -27.04 -11.61
N LYS A 190 -59.50 -28.21 -12.20
CA LYS A 190 -58.54 -28.97 -13.02
C LYS A 190 -57.99 -28.14 -14.20
N ARG A 191 -58.86 -27.42 -14.91
CA ARG A 191 -58.47 -26.56 -16.05
C ARG A 191 -57.72 -25.31 -15.60
N LYS A 192 -58.07 -24.74 -14.44
CA LYS A 192 -57.31 -23.68 -13.77
C LYS A 192 -55.91 -24.16 -13.38
N ASP A 193 -55.76 -25.37 -12.85
CA ASP A 193 -54.46 -25.95 -12.51
C ASP A 193 -53.64 -26.29 -13.77
N MET A 194 -54.27 -26.69 -14.88
CA MET A 194 -53.62 -26.80 -16.20
C MET A 194 -53.13 -25.44 -16.72
N LEU A 195 -53.95 -24.38 -16.61
CA LEU A 195 -53.56 -23.02 -17.00
C LEU A 195 -52.39 -22.51 -16.15
N VAL A 196 -52.44 -22.71 -14.83
CA VAL A 196 -51.32 -22.41 -13.91
C VAL A 196 -50.07 -23.17 -14.34
N GLY A 197 -50.18 -24.47 -14.65
CA GLY A 197 -49.07 -25.27 -15.17
C GLY A 197 -48.46 -24.72 -16.46
N GLN A 198 -49.28 -24.21 -17.39
CA GLN A 198 -48.81 -23.58 -18.63
C GLN A 198 -48.14 -22.21 -18.39
N LEU A 199 -48.67 -21.39 -17.49
CA LEU A 199 -48.08 -20.10 -17.09
C LEU A 199 -46.72 -20.34 -16.40
N VAL A 200 -46.65 -21.29 -15.47
CA VAL A 200 -45.41 -21.72 -14.79
C VAL A 200 -44.39 -22.25 -15.81
N ALA A 201 -44.82 -23.10 -16.76
CA ALA A 201 -43.93 -23.65 -17.78
C ALA A 201 -43.39 -22.58 -18.74
N THR A 202 -44.21 -21.56 -19.06
CA THR A 202 -43.78 -20.38 -19.83
C THR A 202 -42.74 -19.59 -19.04
N SER A 203 -43.00 -19.25 -17.77
CA SER A 203 -42.06 -18.50 -16.92
C SER A 203 -40.70 -19.18 -16.70
N ASN A 204 -40.61 -20.51 -16.74
CA ASN A 204 -39.36 -21.26 -16.57
C ASN A 204 -38.50 -21.36 -17.85
N GLN A 205 -38.88 -20.74 -18.97
CA GLN A 205 -38.08 -20.80 -20.21
C GLN A 205 -36.81 -19.92 -20.11
N PRO A 206 -35.61 -20.45 -20.46
CA PRO A 206 -34.33 -19.75 -20.23
C PRO A 206 -34.12 -18.47 -21.06
N CYS A 207 -34.94 -18.27 -22.10
CA CYS A 207 -34.90 -17.11 -23.00
C CYS A 207 -36.28 -16.42 -23.15
N ILE A 208 -37.11 -16.44 -22.10
CA ILE A 208 -38.38 -15.69 -22.12
C ILE A 208 -38.16 -14.18 -22.26
N LYS A 209 -38.98 -13.51 -23.08
CA LYS A 209 -39.01 -12.05 -23.16
C LYS A 209 -39.68 -11.47 -21.93
N TYR A 210 -39.25 -10.29 -21.50
CA TYR A 210 -39.82 -9.66 -20.30
C TYR A 210 -41.34 -9.40 -20.41
N SER A 211 -41.83 -9.07 -21.62
CA SER A 211 -43.27 -8.94 -21.92
C SER A 211 -44.07 -10.22 -21.60
N ASP A 212 -43.49 -11.36 -21.92
CA ASP A 212 -44.17 -12.65 -21.89
C ASP A 212 -44.12 -13.22 -20.46
N LEU A 213 -43.00 -12.97 -19.76
CA LEU A 213 -42.89 -13.19 -18.32
C LEU A 213 -43.90 -12.35 -17.54
N LYS A 214 -44.00 -11.05 -17.84
CA LYS A 214 -44.95 -10.14 -17.18
C LYS A 214 -46.40 -10.60 -17.36
N LYS A 215 -46.82 -10.93 -18.59
CA LYS A 215 -48.13 -11.51 -18.89
C LYS A 215 -48.38 -12.81 -18.10
N ALA A 216 -47.39 -13.69 -18.02
CA ALA A 216 -47.52 -14.94 -17.28
C ALA A 216 -47.70 -14.73 -15.77
N LEU A 217 -46.94 -13.79 -15.17
CA LEU A 217 -47.02 -13.43 -13.76
C LEU A 217 -48.34 -12.71 -13.42
N GLU A 218 -48.74 -11.71 -14.22
CA GLU A 218 -50.05 -11.06 -14.07
C GLU A 218 -51.20 -12.07 -14.16
N GLY A 219 -51.07 -13.08 -15.01
CA GLY A 219 -52.01 -14.20 -15.08
C GLY A 219 -52.07 -15.01 -13.78
N LEU A 220 -50.92 -15.40 -13.22
CA LEU A 220 -50.86 -16.12 -11.95
C LEU A 220 -51.43 -15.31 -10.77
N ILE A 221 -51.19 -13.99 -10.73
CA ILE A 221 -51.78 -13.08 -9.75
C ILE A 221 -53.31 -13.06 -9.89
N LYS A 222 -53.85 -12.84 -11.10
CA LYS A 222 -55.29 -12.86 -11.39
C LYS A 222 -55.96 -14.21 -11.04
N LEU A 223 -55.22 -15.31 -11.10
CA LEU A 223 -55.70 -16.64 -10.70
C LEU A 223 -55.62 -16.90 -9.17
N GLY A 224 -55.11 -15.97 -8.38
CA GLY A 224 -54.95 -16.13 -6.93
C GLY A 224 -53.80 -17.07 -6.54
N ARG A 225 -52.70 -17.04 -7.31
CA ARG A 225 -51.46 -17.80 -7.08
C ARG A 225 -50.27 -16.86 -6.90
N GLU A 226 -50.47 -15.81 -6.11
CA GLU A 226 -49.50 -14.71 -5.92
C GLU A 226 -48.14 -15.19 -5.39
N ALA A 227 -48.11 -16.00 -4.33
CA ALA A 227 -46.85 -16.53 -3.79
C ALA A 227 -46.03 -17.31 -4.82
N SER A 228 -46.69 -18.10 -5.68
CA SER A 228 -46.03 -18.82 -6.79
C SER A 228 -45.55 -17.87 -7.90
N ALA A 229 -46.23 -16.74 -8.12
CA ALA A 229 -45.76 -15.70 -9.03
C ALA A 229 -44.52 -14.98 -8.47
N GLN A 230 -44.51 -14.67 -7.17
CA GLN A 230 -43.37 -14.06 -6.48
C GLN A 230 -42.13 -14.98 -6.52
N GLU A 231 -42.28 -16.26 -6.18
CA GLU A 231 -41.19 -17.25 -6.23
C GLU A 231 -40.63 -17.43 -7.65
N LEU A 232 -41.51 -17.51 -8.67
CA LEU A 232 -41.08 -17.58 -10.08
C LEU A 232 -40.38 -16.29 -10.55
N PHE A 233 -40.87 -15.12 -10.16
CA PHE A 233 -40.25 -13.83 -10.48
C PHE A 233 -38.80 -13.79 -9.98
N LEU A 234 -38.59 -14.08 -8.69
CA LEU A 234 -37.27 -14.08 -8.07
C LEU A 234 -36.35 -15.12 -8.72
N LYS A 235 -36.84 -16.34 -9.00
CA LYS A 235 -36.09 -17.38 -9.72
C LYS A 235 -35.65 -16.95 -11.11
N VAL A 236 -36.49 -16.24 -11.86
CA VAL A 236 -36.13 -15.72 -13.19
C VAL A 236 -35.08 -14.61 -13.07
N PHE A 237 -35.19 -13.71 -12.09
CA PHE A 237 -34.17 -12.68 -11.85
C PHE A 237 -32.83 -13.25 -11.37
N ALA A 238 -32.83 -14.28 -10.52
CA ALA A 238 -31.64 -15.06 -10.14
C ALA A 238 -30.96 -15.68 -11.38
N SER A 239 -31.70 -16.40 -12.23
CA SER A 239 -31.14 -16.98 -13.46
C SER A 239 -30.61 -15.92 -14.44
N ARG A 240 -31.24 -14.73 -14.48
CA ARG A 240 -30.81 -13.59 -15.29
C ARG A 240 -29.52 -12.96 -14.74
N LEU A 241 -29.39 -12.88 -13.42
CA LEU A 241 -28.17 -12.44 -12.73
C LEU A 241 -27.02 -13.43 -12.98
N GLN A 242 -27.25 -14.73 -12.73
CA GLN A 242 -26.24 -15.77 -12.93
C GLN A 242 -25.71 -15.75 -14.36
N ARG A 243 -26.57 -15.68 -15.38
CA ARG A 243 -26.13 -15.58 -16.79
C ARG A 243 -25.30 -14.32 -17.08
N LYS A 244 -25.62 -13.17 -16.47
CA LYS A 244 -24.80 -11.95 -16.57
C LYS A 244 -23.41 -12.19 -15.95
N ILE A 245 -23.36 -12.83 -14.77
CA ILE A 245 -22.12 -13.16 -14.04
C ILE A 245 -21.27 -14.16 -14.83
N ASP A 246 -21.84 -15.29 -15.28
CA ASP A 246 -21.15 -16.32 -16.06
C ASP A 246 -20.50 -15.76 -17.33
N SER A 247 -21.18 -14.83 -18.01
CA SER A 247 -20.64 -14.14 -19.19
C SER A 247 -19.47 -13.20 -18.87
N PHE A 248 -19.37 -12.72 -17.62
CA PHE A 248 -18.35 -11.79 -17.16
C PHE A 248 -17.17 -12.47 -16.45
N LEU A 249 -17.38 -13.61 -15.78
CA LEU A 249 -16.35 -14.30 -14.99
C LEU A 249 -15.01 -14.51 -15.74
N PRO A 250 -14.99 -14.98 -17.01
CA PRO A 250 -13.74 -15.11 -17.77
C PRO A 250 -12.95 -13.81 -17.92
N SER A 251 -13.62 -12.65 -17.88
CA SER A 251 -12.99 -11.32 -18.00
C SER A 251 -12.36 -10.81 -16.70
N CYS A 252 -12.67 -11.43 -15.55
CA CYS A 252 -12.21 -10.94 -14.24
C CYS A 252 -10.67 -10.97 -14.11
N MET A 253 -10.04 -12.01 -14.67
CA MET A 253 -8.58 -12.19 -14.64
C MET A 253 -7.82 -11.13 -15.47
N ILE A 254 -8.47 -10.53 -16.47
CA ILE A 254 -7.86 -9.53 -17.36
C ILE A 254 -7.79 -8.15 -16.66
N PHE A 255 -8.76 -7.86 -15.78
CA PHE A 255 -8.90 -6.56 -15.11
C PHE A 255 -8.95 -6.69 -13.57
N PRO A 256 -7.89 -7.20 -12.92
CA PRO A 256 -7.91 -7.58 -11.50
C PRO A 256 -8.14 -6.42 -10.53
N ASN A 257 -7.98 -5.17 -10.96
CA ASN A 257 -8.26 -3.99 -10.13
C ASN A 257 -9.74 -3.56 -10.17
N THR A 258 -10.44 -3.79 -11.29
CA THR A 258 -11.77 -3.21 -11.55
C THR A 258 -12.89 -4.25 -11.67
N TYR A 259 -12.56 -5.55 -11.71
CA TYR A 259 -13.57 -6.60 -11.85
C TYR A 259 -14.64 -6.55 -10.74
N THR A 260 -14.26 -6.23 -9.49
CA THR A 260 -15.19 -6.06 -8.37
C THR A 260 -16.17 -4.90 -8.56
N ALA A 261 -15.77 -3.80 -9.22
CA ALA A 261 -16.67 -2.70 -9.56
C ALA A 261 -17.75 -3.14 -10.55
N ILE A 262 -17.34 -3.92 -11.56
CA ILE A 262 -18.23 -4.44 -12.59
C ILE A 262 -19.16 -5.50 -11.98
N LEU A 263 -18.64 -6.43 -11.17
CA LEU A 263 -19.42 -7.43 -10.47
C LEU A 263 -20.44 -6.78 -9.51
N SER A 264 -20.01 -5.77 -8.74
CA SER A 264 -20.92 -4.97 -7.89
C SER A 264 -22.01 -4.32 -8.74
N LYS A 265 -21.64 -3.68 -9.86
CA LYS A 265 -22.63 -3.08 -10.78
C LYS A 265 -23.62 -4.11 -11.31
N LEU A 266 -23.17 -5.28 -11.79
CA LEU A 266 -24.04 -6.33 -12.32
C LEU A 266 -25.02 -6.85 -11.27
N PHE A 267 -24.52 -7.09 -10.06
CA PHE A 267 -25.30 -7.51 -8.90
C PHE A 267 -26.35 -6.45 -8.50
N PHE A 268 -25.90 -5.28 -8.04
CA PHE A 268 -26.78 -4.26 -7.49
C PHE A 268 -27.73 -3.65 -8.52
N SER A 269 -27.34 -3.53 -9.79
CA SER A 269 -28.29 -3.12 -10.84
C SER A 269 -29.38 -4.16 -11.08
N THR A 270 -29.06 -5.46 -10.99
CA THR A 270 -30.06 -6.51 -11.19
C THR A 270 -31.02 -6.61 -10.00
N ILE A 271 -30.55 -6.40 -8.76
CA ILE A 271 -31.43 -6.24 -7.58
C ILE A 271 -32.28 -4.98 -7.68
N MET A 272 -31.71 -3.85 -8.11
CA MET A 272 -32.47 -2.60 -8.32
C MET A 272 -33.54 -2.77 -9.40
N GLU A 273 -33.23 -3.42 -10.53
CA GLU A 273 -34.21 -3.78 -11.55
C GLU A 273 -35.29 -4.73 -10.99
N ALA A 274 -34.92 -5.71 -10.17
CA ALA A 274 -35.87 -6.63 -9.53
C ALA A 274 -36.83 -5.90 -8.60
N ALA A 275 -36.31 -5.05 -7.70
CA ALA A 275 -37.12 -4.28 -6.76
C ALA A 275 -38.11 -3.36 -7.49
N ASN A 276 -37.66 -2.57 -8.46
CA ASN A 276 -38.55 -1.66 -9.19
C ASN A 276 -39.66 -2.40 -9.98
N GLU A 277 -39.38 -3.56 -10.56
CA GLU A 277 -40.40 -4.35 -11.26
C GLU A 277 -41.31 -5.13 -10.28
N PHE A 278 -40.82 -5.49 -9.10
CA PHE A 278 -41.61 -6.09 -8.03
C PHE A 278 -42.64 -5.07 -7.50
N ASP A 279 -42.22 -3.82 -7.24
CA ASP A 279 -43.10 -2.69 -6.87
C ASP A 279 -44.26 -2.52 -7.88
N LEU A 280 -43.94 -2.64 -9.18
CA LEU A 280 -44.89 -2.45 -10.28
C LEU A 280 -45.85 -3.63 -10.50
N LEU A 281 -45.53 -4.82 -10.00
CA LEU A 281 -46.32 -6.05 -10.19
C LEU A 281 -47.16 -6.43 -8.97
N PHE A 282 -46.62 -6.22 -7.76
CA PHE A 282 -47.22 -6.66 -6.50
C PHE A 282 -47.67 -5.49 -5.59
N GLY A 283 -47.33 -4.24 -5.93
CA GLY A 283 -47.69 -3.05 -5.14
C GLY A 283 -46.57 -2.61 -4.19
N GLU A 284 -46.91 -1.83 -3.17
CA GLU A 284 -45.92 -1.36 -2.19
C GLU A 284 -45.23 -2.54 -1.49
N ILE A 285 -43.92 -2.42 -1.22
CA ILE A 285 -43.06 -3.51 -0.76
C ILE A 285 -43.47 -4.04 0.63
N GLU A 286 -44.03 -3.19 1.50
CA GLU A 286 -44.20 -3.48 2.94
C GLU A 286 -44.94 -4.79 3.32
N PRO A 287 -45.96 -5.29 2.59
CA PRO A 287 -46.62 -6.57 2.92
C PRO A 287 -45.84 -7.80 2.44
N HIS A 288 -44.92 -7.65 1.48
CA HIS A 288 -44.24 -8.76 0.78
C HIS A 288 -42.70 -8.68 0.85
N ALA A 289 -42.17 -7.72 1.61
CA ALA A 289 -40.74 -7.41 1.73
C ALA A 289 -39.86 -8.63 2.06
N SER A 290 -40.36 -9.56 2.89
CA SER A 290 -39.53 -10.67 3.40
C SER A 290 -38.98 -11.55 2.28
N LEU A 291 -39.76 -11.90 1.26
CA LEU A 291 -39.31 -12.80 0.19
C LEU A 291 -38.26 -12.13 -0.72
N LEU A 292 -38.43 -10.82 -0.99
CA LEU A 292 -37.48 -10.02 -1.77
C LEU A 292 -36.18 -9.78 -1.00
N VAL A 293 -36.27 -9.55 0.33
CA VAL A 293 -35.12 -9.42 1.23
C VAL A 293 -34.37 -10.76 1.32
N GLU A 294 -35.04 -11.87 1.67
CA GLU A 294 -34.42 -13.20 1.76
C GLU A 294 -33.70 -13.59 0.46
N TRP A 295 -34.30 -13.30 -0.70
CA TRP A 295 -33.63 -13.48 -1.99
C TRP A 295 -32.40 -12.58 -2.14
N ALA A 296 -32.52 -11.27 -1.89
CA ALA A 296 -31.40 -10.34 -1.99
C ALA A 296 -30.24 -10.68 -1.05
N GLU A 297 -30.53 -11.18 0.16
CA GLU A 297 -29.53 -11.67 1.11
C GLU A 297 -28.82 -12.94 0.60
N SER A 298 -29.58 -13.93 0.10
CA SER A 298 -29.05 -15.16 -0.52
C SER A 298 -28.17 -14.88 -1.75
N GLU A 299 -28.57 -13.94 -2.61
CA GLU A 299 -27.74 -13.51 -3.74
C GLU A 299 -26.50 -12.74 -3.24
N MET A 300 -26.60 -11.97 -2.15
CA MET A 300 -25.47 -11.24 -1.57
C MET A 300 -24.40 -12.19 -0.98
N GLU A 301 -24.80 -13.33 -0.41
CA GLU A 301 -23.87 -14.39 -0.01
C GLU A 301 -23.11 -14.99 -1.20
N GLN A 302 -23.81 -15.24 -2.31
CA GLN A 302 -23.20 -15.72 -3.56
C GLN A 302 -22.24 -14.66 -4.15
N PHE A 303 -22.63 -13.39 -4.18
CA PHE A 303 -21.75 -12.28 -4.56
C PHE A 303 -20.48 -12.23 -3.69
N ALA A 304 -20.61 -12.36 -2.37
CA ALA A 304 -19.48 -12.38 -1.45
C ALA A 304 -18.57 -13.61 -1.66
N HIS A 305 -19.12 -14.77 -2.05
CA HIS A 305 -18.32 -15.93 -2.48
C HIS A 305 -17.53 -15.63 -3.75
N LEU A 306 -18.20 -15.13 -4.79
CA LEU A 306 -17.60 -14.83 -6.10
C LEU A 306 -16.46 -13.80 -6.01
N VAL A 307 -16.60 -12.77 -5.16
CA VAL A 307 -15.54 -11.78 -4.89
C VAL A 307 -14.30 -12.45 -4.29
N ARG A 308 -14.46 -13.41 -3.36
CA ARG A 308 -13.33 -14.11 -2.74
C ARG A 308 -12.68 -15.12 -3.69
N GLU A 309 -13.48 -15.85 -4.45
CA GLU A 309 -13.03 -16.92 -5.36
C GLU A 309 -12.24 -16.36 -6.55
N ASN A 310 -12.66 -15.21 -7.08
CA ASN A 310 -12.00 -14.54 -8.21
C ASN A 310 -10.97 -13.49 -7.79
N ALA A 311 -10.62 -13.43 -6.50
CA ALA A 311 -9.64 -12.47 -6.00
C ALA A 311 -8.22 -12.77 -6.51
N PRO A 312 -7.45 -11.76 -6.93
CA PRO A 312 -6.03 -11.92 -7.18
C PRO A 312 -5.29 -12.25 -5.87
N SER A 313 -4.05 -12.74 -5.97
CA SER A 313 -3.23 -13.12 -4.81
C SER A 313 -3.22 -12.04 -3.71
N LEU A 314 -3.59 -12.42 -2.49
CA LEU A 314 -3.80 -11.49 -1.36
C LEU A 314 -2.55 -10.64 -1.02
N GLU A 315 -1.35 -11.08 -1.41
CA GLU A 315 -0.10 -10.30 -1.29
C GLU A 315 0.17 -9.45 -2.55
N THR A 316 -0.85 -8.75 -3.07
CA THR A 316 -0.74 -7.81 -4.20
C THR A 316 -1.50 -6.51 -3.94
N THR A 317 -1.07 -5.43 -4.59
CA THR A 317 -1.80 -4.14 -4.64
C THR A 317 -3.16 -4.28 -5.30
N SER A 318 -3.27 -5.10 -6.34
CA SER A 318 -4.52 -5.35 -7.06
C SER A 318 -5.59 -6.00 -6.17
N ALA A 319 -5.20 -6.91 -5.27
CA ALA A 319 -6.11 -7.44 -4.23
C ALA A 319 -6.63 -6.34 -3.30
N LEU A 320 -5.76 -5.43 -2.83
CA LEU A 320 -6.18 -4.31 -1.98
C LEU A 320 -7.10 -3.34 -2.74
N CYS A 321 -6.69 -2.95 -3.95
CA CYS A 321 -7.43 -2.05 -4.83
C CYS A 321 -8.85 -2.59 -5.11
N SER A 322 -8.94 -3.83 -5.58
CA SER A 322 -10.22 -4.45 -5.95
C SER A 322 -11.16 -4.61 -4.77
N VAL A 323 -10.67 -5.02 -3.59
CA VAL A 323 -11.51 -5.14 -2.39
C VAL A 323 -11.96 -3.76 -1.87
N CYS A 324 -11.09 -2.75 -1.91
CA CYS A 324 -11.48 -1.38 -1.57
C CYS A 324 -12.53 -0.80 -2.51
N ILE A 325 -12.40 -1.04 -3.81
CA ILE A 325 -13.38 -0.66 -4.83
C ILE A 325 -14.69 -1.46 -4.65
N CYS A 326 -14.62 -2.74 -4.25
CA CYS A 326 -15.79 -3.57 -3.98
C CYS A 326 -16.65 -2.96 -2.86
N ILE A 327 -16.05 -2.65 -1.71
CA ILE A 327 -16.76 -2.03 -0.57
C ILE A 327 -17.33 -0.66 -0.96
N GLN A 328 -16.55 0.17 -1.65
CA GLN A 328 -16.99 1.50 -2.10
C GLN A 328 -18.18 1.42 -3.06
N ALA A 329 -18.13 0.55 -4.06
CA ALA A 329 -19.21 0.38 -5.02
C ALA A 329 -20.45 -0.22 -4.35
N SER A 330 -20.27 -1.25 -3.53
CA SER A 330 -21.36 -1.94 -2.85
C SER A 330 -22.15 -1.02 -1.92
N LEU A 331 -21.46 -0.26 -1.05
CA LEU A 331 -22.13 0.66 -0.13
C LEU A 331 -22.77 1.85 -0.86
N ASN A 332 -22.15 2.35 -1.94
CA ASN A 332 -22.78 3.38 -2.79
C ASN A 332 -24.10 2.88 -3.40
N TYR A 333 -24.19 1.61 -3.82
CA TYR A 333 -25.45 1.03 -4.29
C TYR A 333 -26.45 0.75 -3.16
N CYS A 334 -25.98 0.34 -1.98
CA CYS A 334 -26.84 0.10 -0.83
C CYS A 334 -27.58 1.37 -0.39
N ILE A 335 -26.94 2.54 -0.40
CA ILE A 335 -27.60 3.83 -0.13
C ILE A 335 -28.81 4.06 -1.06
N ILE A 336 -28.71 3.63 -2.33
CA ILE A 336 -29.83 3.76 -3.29
C ILE A 336 -30.91 2.71 -2.99
N LEU A 337 -30.54 1.48 -2.66
CA LEU A 337 -31.48 0.41 -2.28
C LEU A 337 -32.20 0.66 -0.95
N GLU A 338 -31.56 1.38 -0.01
CA GLU A 338 -32.17 1.79 1.25
C GLU A 338 -33.38 2.73 1.03
N SER A 339 -33.35 3.56 -0.02
CA SER A 339 -34.50 4.37 -0.45
C SER A 339 -35.69 3.54 -0.98
N LYS A 340 -35.44 2.26 -1.29
CA LYS A 340 -36.42 1.23 -1.67
C LYS A 340 -36.69 0.22 -0.55
N GLY A 341 -36.33 0.54 0.71
CA GLY A 341 -36.56 -0.33 1.86
C GLY A 341 -35.59 -1.51 2.02
N LEU A 342 -34.67 -1.74 1.08
CA LEU A 342 -33.71 -2.84 1.11
C LEU A 342 -32.40 -2.41 1.80
N LYS A 343 -32.25 -2.75 3.08
CA LYS A 343 -31.10 -2.36 3.93
C LYS A 343 -29.98 -3.40 3.93
N LEU A 344 -29.15 -3.39 2.88
CA LEU A 344 -28.07 -4.37 2.71
C LEU A 344 -26.69 -3.93 3.24
N SER A 345 -26.52 -2.67 3.65
CA SER A 345 -25.21 -2.10 4.03
C SER A 345 -24.48 -2.88 5.14
N ASP A 346 -25.18 -3.26 6.20
CA ASP A 346 -24.60 -4.02 7.31
C ASP A 346 -24.24 -5.47 6.91
N LEU A 347 -25.03 -6.09 6.02
CA LEU A 347 -24.76 -7.43 5.50
C LEU A 347 -23.51 -7.45 4.59
N VAL A 348 -23.34 -6.42 3.75
CA VAL A 348 -22.12 -6.24 2.93
C VAL A 348 -20.88 -6.17 3.81
N LEU A 349 -20.93 -5.35 4.86
CA LEU A 349 -19.83 -5.21 5.81
C LEU A 349 -19.59 -6.52 6.57
N PHE A 350 -20.63 -7.19 7.04
CA PHE A 350 -20.52 -8.49 7.71
C PHE A 350 -19.82 -9.53 6.83
N LEU A 351 -20.36 -9.79 5.63
CA LEU A 351 -19.86 -10.83 4.72
C LEU A 351 -18.46 -10.54 4.17
N LEU A 352 -18.10 -9.28 3.92
CA LEU A 352 -16.80 -8.94 3.34
C LEU A 352 -15.73 -8.56 4.38
N SER A 353 -16.10 -8.23 5.62
CA SER A 353 -15.18 -7.78 6.70
C SER A 353 -13.91 -8.63 6.81
N GLN A 354 -14.05 -9.93 7.04
CA GLN A 354 -12.91 -10.84 7.20
C GLN A 354 -11.98 -10.82 5.98
N HIS A 355 -12.54 -10.81 4.77
CA HIS A 355 -11.74 -10.78 3.54
C HIS A 355 -10.98 -9.45 3.38
N VAL A 356 -11.63 -8.32 3.68
CA VAL A 356 -10.99 -6.98 3.70
C VAL A 356 -9.83 -6.96 4.70
N GLU A 357 -10.06 -7.44 5.93
CA GLU A 357 -9.03 -7.49 6.97
C GLU A 357 -7.87 -8.41 6.57
N GLU A 358 -8.13 -9.58 6.00
CA GLU A 358 -7.11 -10.51 5.52
C GLU A 358 -6.25 -9.91 4.40
N VAL A 359 -6.85 -9.21 3.44
CA VAL A 359 -6.15 -8.54 2.33
C VAL A 359 -5.29 -7.37 2.82
N ILE A 360 -5.81 -6.55 3.74
CA ILE A 360 -5.03 -5.49 4.42
C ILE A 360 -3.84 -6.13 5.15
N ASP A 361 -4.06 -7.19 5.92
CA ASP A 361 -3.01 -7.88 6.67
C ASP A 361 -1.97 -8.55 5.78
N LYS A 362 -2.35 -9.09 4.63
CA LYS A 362 -1.43 -9.65 3.64
C LYS A 362 -0.61 -8.55 2.95
N ASN A 363 -1.21 -7.40 2.65
CA ASN A 363 -0.49 -6.25 2.07
C ASN A 363 0.50 -5.60 3.04
N PHE A 364 0.14 -5.40 4.31
CA PHE A 364 1.11 -4.93 5.32
C PHE A 364 2.21 -5.98 5.61
N ARG A 365 1.90 -7.28 5.52
CA ARG A 365 2.93 -8.34 5.57
C ARG A 365 3.87 -8.29 4.36
N ARG A 366 3.37 -8.05 3.15
CA ARG A 366 4.17 -7.82 1.93
C ARG A 366 5.11 -6.62 2.11
N ALA A 367 4.58 -5.47 2.52
CA ALA A 367 5.40 -4.29 2.79
C ALA A 367 6.47 -4.55 3.87
N ARG A 368 6.14 -5.28 4.95
CA ARG A 368 7.13 -5.67 5.97
C ARG A 368 8.24 -6.57 5.41
N LYS A 369 7.93 -7.54 4.54
CA LYS A 369 8.93 -8.37 3.85
C LYS A 369 9.84 -7.48 2.97
N MET A 370 9.26 -6.55 2.21
CA MET A 370 10.00 -5.64 1.33
C MET A 370 10.88 -4.63 2.10
N VAL A 371 10.47 -4.19 3.30
CA VAL A 371 11.31 -3.36 4.18
C VAL A 371 12.49 -4.15 4.76
N LEU A 372 12.34 -5.46 5.00
CA LEU A 372 13.42 -6.34 5.44
C LEU A 372 14.39 -6.70 4.31
N ASP A 373 13.89 -6.83 3.07
CA ASP A 373 14.73 -7.07 1.89
C ASP A 373 15.43 -5.77 1.44
N LEU A 374 16.57 -5.47 2.07
CA LEU A 374 17.43 -4.34 1.75
C LEU A 374 18.10 -4.44 0.35
N SER A 375 17.99 -5.57 -0.36
CA SER A 375 18.73 -5.82 -1.60
C SER A 375 18.02 -5.36 -2.87
N SER A 376 16.68 -5.36 -2.89
CA SER A 376 15.92 -5.03 -4.10
C SER A 376 15.96 -3.53 -4.41
N GLN A 377 16.52 -3.13 -5.55
CA GLN A 377 16.32 -1.79 -6.09
C GLN A 377 14.82 -1.58 -6.36
N TYR A 378 14.24 -0.52 -5.79
CA TYR A 378 12.84 -0.16 -5.99
C TYR A 378 12.79 1.07 -6.89
N GLU A 379 12.10 0.97 -8.03
CA GLU A 379 12.08 2.06 -9.00
C GLU A 379 11.37 3.32 -8.49
N THR A 380 11.94 4.44 -8.91
CA THR A 380 11.52 5.84 -8.77
C THR A 380 10.15 6.16 -8.12
N LEU A 381 10.25 6.73 -6.91
CA LEU A 381 9.22 7.61 -6.37
C LEU A 381 9.16 8.93 -7.16
N ASP A 382 7.94 9.40 -7.45
CA ASP A 382 7.68 10.77 -7.89
C ASP A 382 8.21 11.79 -6.86
N GLN A 383 9.01 12.75 -7.33
CA GLN A 383 9.77 13.68 -6.48
C GLN A 383 8.87 14.59 -5.62
N SER A 384 7.59 14.74 -6.00
CA SER A 384 6.52 15.43 -5.27
C SER A 384 6.53 15.19 -3.74
N TRP A 385 6.77 13.96 -3.28
CA TRP A 385 6.69 13.60 -1.85
C TRP A 385 8.00 13.76 -1.09
N LEU A 386 9.09 14.12 -1.77
CA LEU A 386 10.36 14.50 -1.14
C LEU A 386 10.44 16.01 -0.87
N VAL A 387 9.49 16.78 -1.38
CA VAL A 387 9.38 18.23 -1.15
C VAL A 387 9.02 18.47 0.32
N GLY A 388 9.95 19.08 1.07
CA GLY A 388 9.84 19.35 2.51
C GLY A 388 10.81 18.52 3.37
N LEU A 389 11.22 17.33 2.89
CA LEU A 389 12.15 16.46 3.62
C LEU A 389 13.60 16.96 3.46
N HIS A 390 14.00 17.88 4.35
CA HIS A 390 15.36 18.41 4.41
C HIS A 390 16.37 17.36 4.95
N PHE A 391 16.91 16.57 4.04
CA PHE A 391 18.14 15.79 4.29
C PHE A 391 19.37 16.67 4.03
N SER A 392 20.35 16.64 4.93
CA SER A 392 21.66 17.27 4.74
C SER A 392 22.35 16.77 3.46
N ALA A 393 23.21 17.60 2.87
CA ALA A 393 24.01 17.21 1.70
C ALA A 393 24.93 16.01 2.01
N ASP A 394 25.49 15.95 3.23
CA ASP A 394 26.37 14.87 3.65
C ASP A 394 25.59 13.60 4.04
N ALA A 395 24.42 13.75 4.66
CA ALA A 395 23.44 12.65 4.81
C ALA A 395 23.08 12.01 3.45
N LEU A 396 23.02 12.83 2.39
CA LEU A 396 22.68 12.40 1.03
C LEU A 396 23.75 11.53 0.36
N THR A 397 24.99 11.55 0.85
CA THR A 397 26.08 10.70 0.32
C THR A 397 25.80 9.22 0.53
N ASN A 398 25.02 8.85 1.56
CA ASN A 398 24.68 7.47 1.81
C ASN A 398 23.44 7.02 1.02
N ILE A 399 23.70 6.65 -0.23
CA ILE A 399 22.72 6.12 -1.20
C ILE A 399 21.86 5.01 -0.58
N SER A 400 22.44 4.14 0.27
CA SER A 400 21.72 3.05 0.92
C SER A 400 20.65 3.56 1.90
N LEU A 401 21.00 4.46 2.82
CA LEU A 401 20.02 5.05 3.76
C LEU A 401 18.89 5.76 3.00
N ARG A 402 19.25 6.60 2.02
CA ARG A 402 18.28 7.33 1.20
C ARG A 402 17.32 6.39 0.44
N ASN A 403 17.82 5.30 -0.11
CA ASN A 403 16.99 4.32 -0.82
C ASN A 403 16.06 3.58 0.15
N ASN A 404 16.51 3.24 1.36
CA ASN A 404 15.66 2.60 2.37
C ASN A 404 14.53 3.50 2.86
N VAL A 405 14.82 4.78 3.11
CA VAL A 405 13.81 5.79 3.47
C VAL A 405 12.77 5.95 2.35
N LYS A 406 13.23 6.09 1.10
CA LYS A 406 12.34 6.14 -0.08
C LYS A 406 11.49 4.88 -0.22
N LYS A 407 12.06 3.70 -0.01
CA LYS A 407 11.35 2.41 -0.10
C LYS A 407 10.29 2.27 0.98
N PHE A 408 10.57 2.69 2.22
CA PHE A 408 9.57 2.73 3.27
C PHE A 408 8.41 3.68 2.91
N MET A 409 8.72 4.89 2.45
CA MET A 409 7.72 5.88 2.04
C MET A 409 6.89 5.40 0.84
N SER A 410 7.51 4.78 -0.18
CA SER A 410 6.80 4.26 -1.33
C SER A 410 5.87 3.11 -0.97
N LEU A 411 6.28 2.20 -0.07
CA LEU A 411 5.43 1.08 0.38
C LEU A 411 4.24 1.54 1.23
N ILE A 412 4.41 2.57 2.06
CA ILE A 412 3.28 3.19 2.78
C ILE A 412 2.32 3.85 1.79
N LYS A 413 2.85 4.63 0.83
CA LYS A 413 2.04 5.29 -0.20
C LYS A 413 1.29 4.28 -1.08
N ASP A 414 1.97 3.22 -1.53
CA ASP A 414 1.42 2.13 -2.35
C ASP A 414 0.25 1.40 -1.68
N ILE A 415 0.21 1.34 -0.34
CA ILE A 415 -0.94 0.83 0.41
C ILE A 415 -2.02 1.90 0.58
N LEU A 416 -1.66 3.11 1.02
CA LEU A 416 -2.63 4.15 1.37
C LEU A 416 -3.38 4.73 0.17
N ASP A 417 -2.73 4.87 -0.99
CA ASP A 417 -3.37 5.40 -2.21
C ASP A 417 -4.40 4.42 -2.83
N GLN A 418 -4.45 3.14 -2.39
CA GLN A 418 -5.48 2.17 -2.80
C GLN A 418 -6.75 2.22 -1.94
N LEU A 419 -6.73 2.96 -0.83
CA LEU A 419 -7.83 2.97 0.13
C LEU A 419 -8.95 3.90 -0.33
N THR A 420 -10.14 3.34 -0.49
CA THR A 420 -11.35 4.11 -0.81
C THR A 420 -11.96 4.75 0.44
N PRO A 421 -12.70 5.87 0.32
CA PRO A 421 -13.35 6.53 1.46
C PRO A 421 -14.17 5.58 2.33
N MET A 422 -14.98 4.68 1.75
CA MET A 422 -15.76 3.74 2.56
C MET A 422 -14.89 2.75 3.34
N VAL A 423 -13.78 2.26 2.78
CA VAL A 423 -12.86 1.40 3.55
C VAL A 423 -12.17 2.18 4.67
N VAL A 424 -11.80 3.44 4.44
CA VAL A 424 -11.25 4.30 5.51
C VAL A 424 -12.28 4.57 6.60
N LEU A 425 -13.57 4.71 6.28
CA LEU A 425 -14.63 4.91 7.28
C LEU A 425 -14.71 3.74 8.26
N HIS A 426 -14.76 2.52 7.73
CA HIS A 426 -15.03 1.28 8.50
C HIS A 426 -13.76 0.60 9.06
N PHE A 427 -12.64 0.58 8.32
CA PHE A 427 -11.44 -0.21 8.65
C PHE A 427 -10.24 0.64 9.15
N ARG A 428 -10.40 1.96 9.29
CA ARG A 428 -9.36 2.89 9.81
C ARG A 428 -8.60 2.39 11.05
N PRO A 429 -9.23 1.85 12.11
CA PRO A 429 -8.51 1.42 13.31
C PRO A 429 -7.51 0.28 13.04
N ILE A 430 -7.75 -0.52 12.00
CA ILE A 430 -6.87 -1.61 11.56
C ILE A 430 -5.74 -1.01 10.73
N ILE A 431 -6.04 -0.19 9.73
CA ILE A 431 -5.06 0.50 8.88
C ILE A 431 -4.06 1.28 9.74
N MET A 432 -4.53 2.13 10.66
CA MET A 432 -3.66 2.94 11.53
C MET A 432 -2.78 2.07 12.45
N ARG A 433 -3.32 0.96 12.97
CA ARG A 433 -2.58 -0.02 13.78
C ARG A 433 -1.48 -0.70 12.96
N LYS A 434 -1.77 -1.10 11.73
CA LYS A 434 -0.83 -1.80 10.83
C LYS A 434 0.27 -0.86 10.32
N THR A 435 -0.07 0.39 9.98
CA THR A 435 0.91 1.45 9.67
C THR A 435 1.88 1.67 10.84
N HIS A 436 1.37 1.74 12.08
CA HIS A 436 2.23 1.83 13.27
C HIS A 436 3.11 0.58 13.45
N GLN A 437 2.57 -0.64 13.29
CA GLN A 437 3.35 -1.88 13.42
C GLN A 437 4.46 -1.98 12.36
N LEU A 438 4.21 -1.49 11.14
CA LEU A 438 5.20 -1.45 10.08
C LEU A 438 6.29 -0.39 10.36
N PHE A 439 5.92 0.77 10.89
CA PHE A 439 6.87 1.81 11.31
C PHE A 439 7.73 1.36 12.51
N ASP A 440 7.13 0.80 13.57
CA ASP A 440 7.87 0.31 14.74
C ASP A 440 8.89 -0.77 14.34
N LYS A 441 8.52 -1.67 13.40
CA LYS A 441 9.47 -2.65 12.87
C LYS A 441 10.54 -2.03 11.97
N TYR A 442 10.23 -0.99 11.21
CA TYR A 442 11.21 -0.23 10.45
C TYR A 442 12.24 0.43 11.39
N VAL A 443 11.79 1.09 12.45
CA VAL A 443 12.66 1.69 13.46
C VAL A 443 13.53 0.63 14.16
N GLU A 444 13.00 -0.56 14.47
CA GLU A 444 13.80 -1.67 15.02
C GLU A 444 14.94 -2.11 14.06
N ILE A 445 14.68 -2.16 12.76
CA ILE A 445 15.71 -2.47 11.74
C ILE A 445 16.74 -1.35 11.67
N MET A 446 16.29 -0.09 11.68
CA MET A 446 17.19 1.06 11.65
C MET A 446 18.05 1.18 12.91
N ALA A 447 17.53 0.84 14.09
CA ALA A 447 18.28 0.82 15.33
C ALA A 447 19.46 -0.18 15.28
N LYS A 448 19.29 -1.33 14.61
CA LYS A 448 20.38 -2.30 14.38
C LYS A 448 21.48 -1.79 13.44
N ALA A 449 21.25 -0.72 12.68
CA ALA A 449 22.28 -0.09 11.84
C ALA A 449 23.22 0.85 12.63
N ILE A 450 22.86 1.19 13.88
CA ILE A 450 23.71 1.94 14.81
C ILE A 450 24.67 0.96 15.49
N PRO A 451 26.00 1.17 15.41
CA PRO A 451 26.98 0.31 16.07
C PRO A 451 26.69 0.14 17.56
N THR A 452 26.58 -1.11 18.00
CA THR A 452 26.36 -1.48 19.40
C THR A 452 27.71 -1.68 20.10
N PHE A 453 27.90 -1.01 21.23
CA PHE A 453 29.04 -1.24 22.13
C PHE A 453 28.80 -2.53 22.92
N CYS A 454 29.78 -3.44 22.95
CA CYS A 454 29.73 -4.68 23.72
C CYS A 454 30.69 -4.60 24.92
N GLU A 455 30.37 -5.31 26.00
CA GLU A 455 31.15 -5.31 27.26
C GLU A 455 32.62 -5.73 27.06
N ASP A 456 32.92 -6.58 26.07
CA ASP A 456 34.27 -6.99 25.66
C ASP A 456 35.10 -5.88 24.96
N GLY A 457 34.59 -4.64 24.88
CA GLY A 457 35.24 -3.52 24.20
C GLY A 457 35.22 -3.58 22.67
N THR A 458 34.62 -4.61 22.08
CA THR A 458 34.45 -4.81 20.63
C THR A 458 33.09 -4.30 20.14
N PHE A 459 33.07 -3.68 18.96
CA PHE A 459 31.82 -3.34 18.27
C PHE A 459 31.24 -4.58 17.60
N ILE A 460 30.23 -5.19 18.23
CA ILE A 460 29.50 -6.31 17.65
C ILE A 460 28.32 -5.77 16.86
N TYR A 461 28.44 -5.84 15.52
CA TYR A 461 27.25 -5.84 14.68
C TYR A 461 26.48 -7.14 14.95
N PRO A 462 25.14 -7.11 15.15
CA PRO A 462 24.37 -8.34 15.28
C PRO A 462 24.64 -9.25 14.06
N LYS A 463 24.73 -10.57 14.28
CA LYS A 463 25.12 -11.55 13.24
C LYS A 463 24.11 -11.68 12.08
N GLU A 464 23.02 -10.94 12.13
CA GLU A 464 22.04 -10.79 11.04
C GLU A 464 22.54 -9.73 10.05
N GLN A 465 22.47 -10.02 8.74
CA GLN A 465 23.03 -9.18 7.67
C GLN A 465 22.36 -7.80 7.57
N THR A 466 22.80 -6.83 8.36
CA THR A 466 22.49 -5.41 8.14
C THR A 466 23.34 -4.89 6.98
N TYR A 467 22.75 -4.82 5.78
CA TYR A 467 23.36 -4.28 4.56
C TYR A 467 23.72 -2.78 4.64
N PHE A 468 23.34 -2.10 5.72
CA PHE A 468 23.66 -0.71 5.99
C PHE A 468 24.22 -0.56 7.41
N LYS A 469 25.31 0.22 7.54
CA LYS A 469 26.00 0.54 8.79
C LYS A 469 26.20 2.05 8.88
N THR A 470 25.92 2.62 10.05
CA THR A 470 26.19 4.04 10.34
C THR A 470 27.51 4.18 11.10
N GLU A 471 28.62 4.12 10.36
CA GLU A 471 29.96 4.08 10.96
C GLU A 471 30.42 5.45 11.46
N THR A 472 29.92 6.54 10.87
CA THR A 472 30.21 7.92 11.31
C THR A 472 29.09 8.51 12.14
N GLU A 473 29.43 9.48 13.01
CA GLU A 473 28.45 10.23 13.81
C GLU A 473 27.44 10.98 12.93
N ILE A 474 27.91 11.59 11.84
CA ILE A 474 27.07 12.28 10.85
C ILE A 474 26.04 11.30 10.23
N GLN A 475 26.45 10.07 9.88
CA GLN A 475 25.52 9.04 9.38
C GLN A 475 24.48 8.61 10.42
N GLN A 476 24.82 8.62 11.72
CA GLN A 476 23.88 8.33 12.80
C GLN A 476 22.89 9.49 13.01
N LEU A 477 23.34 10.74 12.91
CA LEU A 477 22.46 11.92 12.99
C LEU A 477 21.54 12.03 11.76
N ALA A 478 22.06 11.77 10.56
CA ALA A 478 21.29 11.65 9.33
C ALA A 478 20.17 10.60 9.44
N LEU A 479 20.46 9.47 10.08
CA LEU A 479 19.48 8.43 10.36
C LEU A 479 18.38 8.93 11.30
N LEU A 480 18.74 9.56 12.42
CA LEU A 480 17.77 10.14 13.36
C LEU A 480 16.92 11.24 12.72
N ASN A 481 17.51 12.10 11.88
CA ASN A 481 16.76 13.08 11.09
C ASN A 481 15.73 12.38 10.19
N SER A 482 16.14 11.35 9.45
CA SER A 482 15.25 10.64 8.52
C SER A 482 14.03 10.01 9.21
N ILE A 483 14.22 9.39 10.38
CA ILE A 483 13.13 8.78 11.16
C ILE A 483 12.24 9.84 11.78
N SER A 484 12.83 10.95 12.26
CA SER A 484 12.06 12.10 12.76
C SER A 484 11.23 12.74 11.65
N ALA A 485 11.77 12.85 10.43
CA ALA A 485 11.06 13.36 9.26
C ALA A 485 9.89 12.44 8.86
N ILE A 486 10.07 11.12 8.93
CA ILE A 486 8.99 10.15 8.75
C ILE A 486 7.89 10.34 9.82
N THR A 487 8.29 10.60 11.06
CA THR A 487 7.43 10.71 12.26
C THR A 487 6.60 12.00 12.28
N ASP A 488 7.21 13.15 12.00
CA ASP A 488 6.58 14.47 12.15
C ASP A 488 5.98 15.03 10.87
N GLU A 489 6.48 14.62 9.70
CA GLU A 489 6.10 15.18 8.40
C GLU A 489 5.34 14.14 7.57
N PHE A 490 6.01 13.07 7.13
CA PHE A 490 5.45 12.13 6.13
C PHE A 490 4.23 11.34 6.64
N LEU A 491 4.37 10.59 7.76
CA LEU A 491 3.26 9.76 8.26
C LEU A 491 2.05 10.60 8.70
N PRO A 492 2.21 11.75 9.40
CA PRO A 492 1.09 12.64 9.71
C PRO A 492 0.36 13.15 8.45
N VAL A 493 1.07 13.59 7.41
CA VAL A 493 0.47 14.08 6.17
C VAL A 493 -0.24 12.95 5.41
N ALA A 494 0.39 11.79 5.27
CA ALA A 494 -0.19 10.65 4.57
C ALA A 494 -1.50 10.15 5.22
N ILE A 495 -1.54 10.09 6.56
CA ILE A 495 -2.74 9.71 7.31
C ILE A 495 -3.79 10.84 7.34
N SER A 496 -3.38 12.12 7.35
CA SER A 496 -4.33 13.23 7.19
C SER A 496 -5.00 13.21 5.81
N LYS A 497 -4.24 13.04 4.71
CA LYS A 497 -4.80 12.89 3.35
C LYS A 497 -5.79 11.72 3.27
N MET A 498 -5.44 10.57 3.84
CA MET A 498 -6.33 9.40 3.93
C MET A 498 -7.64 9.77 4.65
N LEU A 499 -7.56 10.55 5.74
CA LEU A 499 -8.71 10.95 6.55
C LEU A 499 -9.55 12.09 5.93
N GLU A 500 -8.94 13.00 5.18
CA GLU A 500 -9.61 14.12 4.51
C GLU A 500 -10.56 13.64 3.40
N SER A 501 -10.27 12.49 2.78
CA SER A 501 -11.17 11.79 1.84
C SER A 501 -12.57 11.46 2.41
N GLN A 502 -12.75 11.56 3.73
CA GLN A 502 -14.04 11.38 4.43
C GLN A 502 -14.93 12.63 4.40
N GLY A 503 -14.38 13.80 4.08
CA GLY A 503 -15.05 15.09 4.28
C GLY A 503 -16.27 15.31 3.39
N GLU A 504 -16.26 14.74 2.19
CA GLU A 504 -17.27 14.97 1.14
C GLU A 504 -18.54 14.09 1.30
N LEU A 505 -18.56 13.16 2.26
CA LEU A 505 -19.57 12.09 2.38
C LEU A 505 -20.56 12.25 3.55
N LYS A 506 -20.69 13.44 4.17
CA LYS A 506 -21.43 13.59 5.44
C LYS A 506 -22.76 14.32 5.36
N GLU A 507 -23.81 13.61 5.77
CA GLU A 507 -25.02 14.21 6.37
C GLU A 507 -24.72 14.86 7.74
N PRO A 508 -25.49 15.88 8.16
CA PRO A 508 -25.12 16.74 9.28
C PRO A 508 -25.20 16.10 10.69
N ASP A 509 -26.19 15.26 10.98
CA ASP A 509 -26.57 14.95 12.38
C ASP A 509 -25.65 13.96 13.13
N LYS A 510 -24.97 13.03 12.43
CA LYS A 510 -24.03 12.07 13.07
C LYS A 510 -22.56 12.55 13.07
N GLY A 511 -22.29 13.77 12.63
CA GLY A 511 -20.92 14.24 12.35
C GLY A 511 -20.03 14.42 13.58
N LEU A 512 -20.59 14.94 14.68
CA LEU A 512 -19.82 15.54 15.79
C LEU A 512 -19.09 14.51 16.67
N GLU A 513 -19.77 13.46 17.12
CA GLU A 513 -19.16 12.40 17.94
C GLU A 513 -18.09 11.62 17.17
N ASN A 514 -18.35 11.35 15.89
CA ASN A 514 -17.40 10.67 15.01
C ASN A 514 -16.14 11.53 14.79
N LEU A 515 -16.28 12.85 14.58
CA LEU A 515 -15.15 13.79 14.52
C LEU A 515 -14.31 13.81 15.81
N ALA A 516 -14.96 13.80 16.98
CA ALA A 516 -14.26 13.74 18.27
C ALA A 516 -13.52 12.40 18.46
N SER A 517 -14.12 11.29 18.03
CA SER A 517 -13.51 9.94 18.03
C SER A 517 -12.27 9.89 17.11
N ILE A 518 -12.41 10.35 15.87
CA ILE A 518 -11.34 10.49 14.88
C ILE A 518 -10.16 11.29 15.45
N SER A 519 -10.42 12.48 16.03
CA SER A 519 -9.36 13.33 16.61
C SER A 519 -8.63 12.64 17.77
N ARG A 520 -9.36 11.90 18.62
CA ARG A 520 -8.79 11.14 19.74
C ARG A 520 -7.94 9.97 19.26
N GLU A 521 -8.41 9.22 18.26
CA GLU A 521 -7.69 8.10 17.66
C GLU A 521 -6.39 8.58 16.98
N TYR A 522 -6.46 9.64 16.18
CA TYR A 522 -5.28 10.25 15.54
C TYR A 522 -4.26 10.74 16.56
N LYS A 523 -4.67 11.44 17.63
CA LYS A 523 -3.78 11.85 18.72
C LYS A 523 -3.13 10.65 19.42
N ASN A 524 -3.89 9.58 19.68
CA ASN A 524 -3.36 8.36 20.29
C ASN A 524 -2.38 7.62 19.38
N TRP A 525 -2.65 7.56 18.08
CA TRP A 525 -1.75 6.99 17.08
C TRP A 525 -0.47 7.81 16.92
N ARG A 526 -0.55 9.14 16.84
CA ARG A 526 0.62 10.03 16.75
C ARG A 526 1.55 9.86 17.96
N ARG A 527 1.01 9.72 19.19
CA ARG A 527 1.83 9.41 20.38
C ARG A 527 2.56 8.06 20.27
N ARG A 528 1.95 7.04 19.64
CA ARG A 528 2.60 5.73 19.44
C ARG A 528 3.72 5.80 18.41
N ILE A 529 3.51 6.49 17.28
CA ILE A 529 4.54 6.75 16.27
C ILE A 529 5.71 7.54 16.87
N GLN A 530 5.42 8.59 17.65
CA GLN A 530 6.45 9.34 18.39
C GLN A 530 7.25 8.42 19.32
N HIS A 531 6.58 7.61 20.14
CA HIS A 531 7.26 6.69 21.05
C HIS A 531 8.18 5.69 20.32
N SER A 532 7.81 5.20 19.13
CA SER A 532 8.73 4.39 18.31
C SER A 532 9.96 5.18 17.84
N SER A 533 9.83 6.46 17.51
CA SER A 533 10.97 7.35 17.19
C SER A 533 11.85 7.59 18.44
N ASP A 534 11.23 7.82 19.59
CA ASP A 534 11.94 8.07 20.85
C ASP A 534 12.84 6.88 21.24
N LYS A 535 12.44 5.63 20.94
CA LYS A 535 13.26 4.42 21.18
C LYS A 535 14.61 4.46 20.44
N ILE A 536 14.67 4.96 19.20
CA ILE A 536 15.97 5.02 18.48
C ILE A 536 16.82 6.21 18.96
N ILE A 537 16.19 7.30 19.41
CA ILE A 537 16.89 8.38 20.10
C ILE A 537 17.51 7.86 21.40
N GLU A 538 16.75 7.13 22.22
CA GLU A 538 17.23 6.50 23.46
C GLU A 538 18.38 5.52 23.19
N HIS A 539 18.23 4.65 22.17
CA HIS A 539 19.29 3.73 21.74
C HIS A 539 20.56 4.49 21.30
N PHE A 540 20.44 5.53 20.47
CA PHE A 540 21.57 6.36 20.07
C PHE A 540 22.24 7.02 21.28
N CYS A 541 21.47 7.61 22.19
CA CYS A 541 21.99 8.28 23.39
C CYS A 541 22.78 7.29 24.26
N TRP A 542 22.26 6.08 24.47
CA TRP A 542 22.96 5.02 25.20
C TRP A 542 24.28 4.63 24.52
N GLN A 543 24.27 4.31 23.21
CA GLN A 543 25.49 3.96 22.48
C GLN A 543 26.52 5.10 22.44
N TYR A 544 26.05 6.35 22.33
CA TYR A 544 26.89 7.55 22.38
C TYR A 544 27.58 7.64 23.74
N VAL A 545 26.83 7.53 24.84
CA VAL A 545 27.36 7.55 26.21
C VAL A 545 28.34 6.39 26.46
N MET A 546 28.05 5.16 26.03
CA MET A 546 28.99 4.03 26.17
C MET A 546 30.34 4.34 25.48
N ARG A 547 30.32 4.99 24.30
CA ARG A 547 31.52 5.41 23.56
C ARG A 547 32.27 6.59 24.21
N LEU A 548 31.59 7.40 25.02
CA LEU A 548 32.22 8.44 25.85
C LEU A 548 32.93 7.81 27.05
N ILE A 549 32.22 6.96 27.79
CA ILE A 549 32.65 6.37 29.05
C ILE A 549 33.75 5.34 28.83
N TYR A 550 33.61 4.43 27.88
CA TYR A 550 34.61 3.40 27.62
C TYR A 550 35.57 3.79 26.49
N THR A 551 36.81 3.35 26.61
CA THR A 551 37.82 3.40 25.55
C THR A 551 37.63 2.24 24.56
N ARG A 552 38.24 2.33 23.37
CA ARG A 552 38.30 1.22 22.39
C ARG A 552 39.02 -0.06 22.91
N LYS A 553 39.59 -0.01 24.12
CA LYS A 553 40.27 -1.13 24.81
C LYS A 553 39.47 -1.62 26.03
N GLY A 554 38.18 -1.28 26.14
CA GLY A 554 37.30 -1.69 27.25
C GLY A 554 37.52 -0.95 28.58
N LYS A 555 38.65 -0.24 28.77
CA LYS A 555 38.89 0.55 29.99
C LYS A 555 37.93 1.73 30.09
N ALA A 556 37.34 1.95 31.27
CA ALA A 556 36.57 3.15 31.57
C ALA A 556 37.47 4.41 31.60
N ARG A 557 36.92 5.54 31.14
CA ARG A 557 37.47 6.90 31.26
C ARG A 557 36.93 7.64 32.49
N LEU A 558 35.78 7.19 33.00
CA LEU A 558 35.17 7.66 34.23
C LEU A 558 35.24 6.49 35.22
N ASP A 559 36.12 6.63 36.20
CA ASP A 559 36.49 5.58 37.16
C ASP A 559 36.39 6.17 38.58
N ALA A 560 36.04 5.34 39.55
CA ALA A 560 35.93 5.75 40.96
C ALA A 560 37.27 6.25 41.51
N HIS A 561 38.39 5.68 41.05
CA HIS A 561 39.75 6.10 41.44
C HIS A 561 39.99 7.62 41.26
N ALA A 562 39.34 8.26 40.27
CA ALA A 562 39.44 9.71 40.04
C ALA A 562 38.90 10.58 41.20
N TYR A 563 38.15 9.99 42.14
CA TYR A 563 37.63 10.65 43.34
C TYR A 563 38.19 10.07 44.65
N LEU A 564 39.02 9.02 44.58
CA LEU A 564 39.59 8.29 45.72
C LEU A 564 41.09 8.54 45.92
N GLU A 565 41.81 8.99 44.88
CA GLU A 565 43.27 9.17 44.88
C GLU A 565 43.68 10.63 44.58
N LEU A 566 42.91 11.61 45.08
CA LEU A 566 43.20 13.04 44.92
C LEU A 566 44.32 13.50 45.87
N GLU A 567 45.56 13.48 45.40
CA GLU A 567 46.69 14.08 46.13
C GLU A 567 46.56 15.61 46.21
N GLY A 568 46.87 16.18 47.37
CA GLY A 568 46.62 17.61 47.67
C GLY A 568 47.47 18.64 46.92
N ASP A 569 48.32 18.22 45.97
CA ASP A 569 49.08 19.11 45.07
C ASP A 569 48.32 19.35 43.73
N ASP A 570 47.35 18.49 43.38
CA ASP A 570 46.59 18.52 42.12
C ASP A 570 45.27 19.33 42.21
N LEU A 571 45.38 20.59 42.67
CA LEU A 571 44.35 21.66 42.65
C LEU A 571 43.31 21.69 43.79
N ILE A 572 43.66 22.31 44.93
CA ILE A 572 42.87 23.44 45.48
C ILE A 572 43.84 24.53 45.96
N GLY A 573 44.26 25.42 45.06
CA GLY A 573 45.11 26.57 45.37
C GLY A 573 44.80 27.77 44.49
N ASP A 574 44.17 28.80 45.08
CA ASP A 574 43.92 30.17 44.56
C ASP A 574 43.36 30.34 43.13
N LEU A 575 42.86 29.28 42.49
CA LEU A 575 42.20 29.32 41.17
C LEU A 575 40.77 28.79 41.25
N ASP A 576 39.86 29.41 40.48
CA ASP A 576 38.44 29.01 40.43
C ASP A 576 38.29 27.50 40.18
N PRO A 577 37.57 26.75 41.05
CA PRO A 577 37.43 25.30 40.92
C PRO A 577 36.73 24.90 39.63
N LEU A 578 37.17 23.79 39.05
CA LEU A 578 36.69 23.25 37.78
C LEU A 578 36.13 21.84 37.96
N PRO A 579 35.18 21.40 37.11
CA PRO A 579 34.78 19.99 37.04
C PRO A 579 35.97 19.12 36.59
N SER A 580 35.93 17.82 36.86
CA SER A 580 37.00 16.88 36.55
C SER A 580 37.28 16.81 35.04
N LEU A 581 38.49 16.36 34.67
CA LEU A 581 38.90 16.26 33.27
C LEU A 581 37.96 15.39 32.42
N ALA A 582 37.35 14.35 33.02
CA ALA A 582 36.35 13.52 32.35
C ALA A 582 35.09 14.33 31.98
N PHE A 583 34.62 15.18 32.89
CA PHE A 583 33.44 16.02 32.70
C PHE A 583 33.74 17.24 31.79
N GLN A 584 34.94 17.81 31.83
CA GLN A 584 35.38 18.80 30.85
C GLN A 584 35.43 18.22 29.42
N ALA A 585 35.99 17.01 29.26
CA ALA A 585 36.05 16.32 27.97
C ALA A 585 34.65 15.90 27.46
N LEU A 586 33.74 15.55 28.37
CA LEU A 586 32.33 15.33 28.07
C LEU A 586 31.70 16.59 27.48
N PHE A 587 31.83 17.73 28.16
CA PHE A 587 31.28 19.01 27.70
C PHE A 587 31.82 19.41 26.33
N ALA A 588 33.13 19.29 26.10
CA ALA A 588 33.74 19.56 24.79
C ALA A 588 33.17 18.66 23.66
N ARG A 589 32.90 17.37 23.95
CA ARG A 589 32.25 16.47 22.98
C ARG A 589 30.77 16.77 22.78
N MET A 590 30.04 17.14 23.84
CA MET A 590 28.64 17.59 23.72
C MET A 590 28.52 18.86 22.88
N GLN A 591 29.43 19.83 23.04
CA GLN A 591 29.48 21.02 22.19
C GLN A 591 29.74 20.68 20.71
N LYS A 592 30.64 19.72 20.43
CA LYS A 592 30.87 19.22 19.06
C LYS A 592 29.64 18.49 18.51
N LEU A 593 28.94 17.71 19.33
CA LEU A 593 27.70 17.07 18.93
C LEU A 593 26.60 18.11 18.65
N GLU A 594 26.50 19.16 19.47
CA GLU A 594 25.55 20.26 19.32
C GLU A 594 25.77 21.02 17.99
N SER A 595 27.02 21.27 17.58
CA SER A 595 27.30 21.81 16.23
C SER A 595 26.86 20.84 15.12
N ASN A 596 27.20 19.55 15.23
CA ASN A 596 26.80 18.54 14.24
C ASN A 596 25.27 18.39 14.15
N LEU A 597 24.56 18.48 15.27
CA LEU A 597 23.09 18.46 15.37
C LEU A 597 22.46 19.70 14.72
N ASN A 598 23.09 20.88 14.84
CA ASN A 598 22.63 22.12 14.22
C ASN A 598 22.74 22.08 12.69
N GLU A 599 23.75 21.38 12.16
CA GLU A 599 23.95 21.17 10.72
C GLU A 599 23.03 20.06 10.17
N GLU A 600 23.01 18.88 10.80
CA GLU A 600 22.27 17.70 10.29
C GLU A 600 20.76 17.72 10.58
N LEU A 601 20.32 18.38 11.67
CA LEU A 601 18.92 18.47 12.10
C LEU A 601 18.40 19.92 12.08
N PHE A 602 18.84 20.71 11.09
CA PHE A 602 18.43 22.10 10.91
C PHE A 602 16.89 22.26 10.99
N GLY A 603 16.44 23.16 11.87
CA GLY A 603 15.02 23.42 12.12
C GLY A 603 14.29 22.41 13.04
N LYS A 604 14.96 21.33 13.49
CA LYS A 604 14.35 20.28 14.35
C LYS A 604 14.78 20.39 15.82
N GLU A 605 14.66 21.59 16.39
CA GLU A 605 15.03 21.89 17.79
C GLU A 605 14.53 20.88 18.83
N LYS A 606 13.30 20.37 18.65
CA LYS A 606 12.72 19.38 19.57
C LYS A 606 13.51 18.08 19.59
N VAL A 607 13.96 17.61 18.43
CA VAL A 607 14.75 16.37 18.28
C VAL A 607 16.17 16.61 18.80
N GLN A 608 16.77 17.76 18.47
CA GLN A 608 18.09 18.15 18.98
C GLN A 608 18.11 18.18 20.52
N LYS A 609 17.12 18.86 21.15
CA LYS A 609 16.97 18.92 22.61
C LYS A 609 16.67 17.55 23.22
N ALA A 610 15.89 16.70 22.54
CA ALA A 610 15.63 15.33 22.99
C ALA A 610 16.92 14.47 22.98
N VAL A 611 17.77 14.60 21.96
CA VAL A 611 19.08 13.91 21.92
C VAL A 611 20.02 14.42 23.02
N LEU A 612 20.15 15.74 23.20
CA LEU A 612 21.04 16.31 24.22
C LEU A 612 20.57 15.99 25.66
N SER A 613 19.27 16.12 25.94
CA SER A 613 18.66 15.65 27.19
C SER A 613 18.85 14.14 27.39
N GLY A 614 18.67 13.35 26.32
CA GLY A 614 18.80 11.90 26.35
C GLY A 614 20.21 11.43 26.68
N ILE A 615 21.25 12.13 26.20
CA ILE A 615 22.65 11.84 26.53
C ILE A 615 22.94 12.10 28.02
N ILE A 616 22.46 13.22 28.57
CA ILE A 616 22.61 13.49 30.01
C ILE A 616 21.84 12.47 30.85
N GLU A 617 20.59 12.16 30.48
CA GLU A 617 19.81 11.14 31.18
C GLU A 617 20.47 9.76 31.11
N ALA A 618 21.00 9.36 29.95
CA ALA A 618 21.70 8.09 29.77
C ALA A 618 22.99 8.03 30.59
N MET A 619 23.77 9.12 30.66
CA MET A 619 24.98 9.18 31.49
C MET A 619 24.66 9.10 32.99
N LEU A 620 23.67 9.87 33.48
CA LEU A 620 23.24 9.79 34.87
C LEU A 620 22.63 8.41 35.20
N THR A 621 21.91 7.79 34.25
CA THR A 621 21.36 6.45 34.42
C THR A 621 22.45 5.38 34.47
N TRP A 622 23.50 5.47 33.64
CA TRP A 622 24.67 4.60 33.75
C TRP A 622 25.36 4.81 35.12
N LEU A 623 25.67 6.05 35.49
CA LEU A 623 26.39 6.37 36.72
C LEU A 623 25.61 5.92 37.97
N SER A 624 24.27 6.00 37.95
CA SER A 624 23.44 5.50 39.05
C SER A 624 23.43 3.97 39.18
N ASN A 625 23.66 3.24 38.07
CA ASN A 625 23.47 1.79 37.99
C ASN A 625 24.78 0.99 37.99
N ASP A 626 25.92 1.60 37.64
CA ASP A 626 27.20 0.90 37.50
C ASP A 626 27.69 0.29 38.83
N GLN A 627 27.65 -1.03 38.92
CA GLN A 627 27.97 -1.77 40.15
C GLN A 627 29.47 -1.88 40.42
N GLU A 628 30.34 -1.51 39.49
CA GLU A 628 31.79 -1.55 39.68
C GLU A 628 32.24 -0.24 40.32
N PHE A 629 31.81 0.88 39.73
CA PHE A 629 32.00 2.23 40.25
C PHE A 629 31.49 2.36 41.69
N TRP A 630 30.24 1.97 41.96
CA TRP A 630 29.69 2.09 43.31
C TRP A 630 30.33 1.14 44.32
N ARG A 631 30.77 -0.05 43.91
CA ARG A 631 31.48 -0.99 44.80
C ARG A 631 32.77 -0.38 45.33
N MET A 632 33.50 0.35 44.48
CA MET A 632 34.71 1.07 44.88
C MET A 632 34.38 2.28 45.75
N MET A 633 33.39 3.10 45.36
CA MET A 633 32.95 4.29 46.13
C MET A 633 32.36 3.95 47.50
N GLU A 634 31.78 2.76 47.69
CA GLU A 634 31.18 2.30 48.95
C GLU A 634 32.14 1.46 49.81
N ASP A 635 33.27 0.97 49.26
CA ASP A 635 34.25 0.18 50.01
C ASP A 635 35.11 1.05 50.94
N LYS A 636 35.10 0.68 52.23
CA LYS A 636 35.79 1.37 53.32
C LYS A 636 37.32 1.18 53.30
N SER A 637 37.84 0.34 52.41
CA SER A 637 39.28 0.17 52.21
C SER A 637 39.94 1.37 51.51
N TRP A 638 39.19 2.11 50.69
CA TRP A 638 39.65 3.28 49.95
C TRP A 638 39.44 4.58 50.74
N GLN A 639 40.41 5.49 50.62
CA GLN A 639 40.26 6.87 51.07
C GLN A 639 39.24 7.57 50.16
N PHE A 640 38.22 8.17 50.76
CA PHE A 640 37.23 8.98 50.05
C PHE A 640 37.06 10.24 50.87
N ASP A 641 37.93 11.20 50.59
CA ASP A 641 38.15 12.38 51.42
C ASP A 641 37.23 13.54 51.02
N GLU A 642 37.21 14.60 51.83
CA GLU A 642 36.31 15.76 51.63
C GLU A 642 36.43 16.34 50.21
N LEU A 643 37.65 16.40 49.66
CA LEU A 643 37.92 16.91 48.30
C LEU A 643 37.33 16.01 47.21
N GLY A 644 37.38 14.69 47.39
CA GLY A 644 36.79 13.72 46.46
C GLY A 644 35.26 13.81 46.42
N LEU A 645 34.63 14.00 47.59
CA LEU A 645 33.20 14.25 47.67
C LEU A 645 32.82 15.60 47.03
N GLN A 646 33.55 16.68 47.32
CA GLN A 646 33.32 18.00 46.71
C GLN A 646 33.46 17.94 45.18
N GLN A 647 34.49 17.29 44.64
CA GLN A 647 34.70 17.17 43.19
C GLN A 647 33.57 16.35 42.54
N PHE A 648 33.14 15.23 43.16
CA PHE A 648 32.04 14.42 42.63
C PHE A 648 30.69 15.17 42.63
N VAL A 649 30.41 15.95 43.68
CA VAL A 649 29.20 16.77 43.76
C VAL A 649 29.25 17.95 42.77
N LEU A 650 30.42 18.56 42.56
CA LEU A 650 30.64 19.59 41.55
C LEU A 650 30.42 19.07 40.12
N ASP A 651 30.94 17.88 39.81
CA ASP A 651 30.80 17.22 38.51
C ASP A 651 29.32 16.97 38.16
N LEU A 652 28.51 16.53 39.13
CA LEU A 652 27.07 16.32 38.94
C LEU A 652 26.31 17.64 38.76
N HIS A 653 26.64 18.67 39.54
CA HIS A 653 26.09 20.01 39.34
C HIS A 653 26.45 20.58 37.97
N PHE A 654 27.68 20.33 37.50
CA PHE A 654 28.12 20.75 36.18
C PHE A 654 27.30 20.12 35.05
N ILE A 655 27.00 18.82 35.09
CA ILE A 655 26.10 18.19 34.10
C ILE A 655 24.67 18.72 34.18
N ILE A 656 24.12 18.89 35.38
CA ILE A 656 22.76 19.43 35.55
C ILE A 656 22.69 20.85 34.98
N GLU A 657 23.71 21.66 35.25
CA GLU A 657 23.79 23.05 34.79
C GLU A 657 24.03 23.18 33.27
N ILE A 658 24.73 22.22 32.64
CA ILE A 658 24.77 22.10 31.17
C ILE A 658 23.36 21.93 30.62
N ALA A 659 22.54 21.05 31.22
CA ALA A 659 21.16 20.82 30.79
C ALA A 659 20.27 22.08 30.97
N ILE A 660 20.45 22.81 32.08
CA ILE A 660 19.76 24.07 32.35
C ILE A 660 20.18 25.13 31.33
N SER A 661 21.49 25.34 31.15
CA SER A 661 22.06 26.38 30.27
C SER A 661 21.70 26.16 28.80
N GLY A 662 21.67 24.90 28.34
CA GLY A 662 21.24 24.55 26.98
C GLY A 662 19.72 24.48 26.77
N GLY A 663 18.91 24.67 27.83
CA GLY A 663 17.44 24.63 27.73
C GLY A 663 16.87 23.24 27.43
N TYR A 664 17.56 22.17 27.86
CA TYR A 664 17.14 20.77 27.72
C TYR A 664 17.17 20.01 29.06
N SER A 665 17.05 20.72 30.19
CA SER A 665 16.85 20.11 31.50
C SER A 665 15.48 19.42 31.60
N SER A 666 15.44 18.30 32.33
CA SER A 666 14.24 17.49 32.58
C SER A 666 14.10 17.21 34.08
N ARG A 667 12.87 16.97 34.55
CA ARG A 667 12.63 16.55 35.94
C ARG A 667 13.38 15.27 36.30
N LYS A 668 13.58 14.36 35.33
CA LYS A 668 14.28 13.09 35.50
C LYS A 668 15.79 13.31 35.66
N ILE A 669 16.39 14.27 34.94
CA ILE A 669 17.79 14.70 35.14
C ILE A 669 18.02 15.15 36.59
N HIS A 670 17.19 16.06 37.10
CA HIS A 670 17.29 16.52 38.49
C HIS A 670 17.08 15.40 39.52
N GLN A 671 16.13 14.48 39.28
CA GLN A 671 15.87 13.35 40.17
C GLN A 671 17.03 12.35 40.21
N LEU A 672 17.61 12.00 39.05
CA LEU A 672 18.79 11.13 38.98
C LEU A 672 20.00 11.78 39.64
N GLY A 673 20.30 13.05 39.30
CA GLY A 673 21.41 13.79 39.89
C GLY A 673 21.32 13.87 41.43
N SER A 674 20.15 14.26 41.96
CA SER A 674 19.90 14.32 43.41
C SER A 674 20.03 12.95 44.08
N ALA A 675 19.55 11.86 43.46
CA ALA A 675 19.70 10.51 43.98
C ALA A 675 21.17 10.06 44.04
N ILE A 676 21.95 10.35 42.99
CA ILE A 676 23.39 10.04 42.91
C ILE A 676 24.18 10.83 43.97
N ILE A 677 23.92 12.14 44.11
CA ILE A 677 24.53 12.98 45.16
C ILE A 677 24.21 12.41 46.55
N THR A 678 22.93 12.10 46.80
CA THR A 678 22.49 11.52 48.09
C THR A 678 23.18 10.19 48.39
N ARG A 679 23.40 9.35 47.37
CA ARG A 679 24.13 8.07 47.51
C ARG A 679 25.60 8.28 47.86
N ALA A 680 26.28 9.21 47.19
CA ALA A 680 27.69 9.54 47.49
C ALA A 680 27.86 10.13 48.90
N ILE A 681 26.96 11.02 49.31
CA ILE A 681 26.92 11.55 50.69
C ILE A 681 26.73 10.41 51.70
N GLY A 682 25.82 9.46 51.42
CA GLY A 682 25.62 8.27 52.25
C GLY A 682 26.88 7.39 52.35
N ALA A 683 27.60 7.19 51.25
CA ALA A 683 28.85 6.43 51.21
C ALA A 683 29.98 7.12 51.99
N PHE A 684 30.06 8.45 51.93
CA PHE A 684 31.00 9.25 52.73
C PHE A 684 30.66 9.17 54.23
N ALA A 685 29.42 9.44 54.60
CA ALA A 685 28.95 9.38 56.00
C ALA A 685 29.14 8.00 56.63
N ALA A 686 29.01 6.91 55.85
CA ALA A 686 29.24 5.54 56.30
C ALA A 686 30.70 5.24 56.72
N ARG A 687 31.65 6.13 56.40
CA ARG A 687 33.06 6.08 56.86
C ARG A 687 33.28 6.83 58.19
N GLY A 688 32.28 7.56 58.69
CA GLY A 688 32.33 8.28 59.98
C GLY A 688 32.85 9.71 59.90
N ALA A 689 33.00 10.26 58.69
CA ALA A 689 33.37 11.66 58.46
C ALA A 689 32.16 12.61 58.60
N ASP A 690 32.42 13.88 58.92
CA ASP A 690 31.37 14.90 59.04
C ASP A 690 30.98 15.47 57.68
N VAL A 691 29.74 15.21 57.26
CA VAL A 691 29.18 15.73 56.00
C VAL A 691 29.04 17.25 56.02
N GLN A 692 28.86 17.86 57.19
CA GLN A 692 28.63 19.31 57.34
C GLN A 692 29.93 20.13 57.31
N SER A 693 31.09 19.53 57.61
CA SER A 693 32.40 20.16 57.33
C SER A 693 32.83 19.98 55.88
N ALA A 694 32.49 18.83 55.29
CA ALA A 694 32.98 18.43 53.98
C ALA A 694 32.31 19.09 52.78
N LEU A 695 31.10 19.65 52.92
CA LEU A 695 30.31 20.18 51.80
C LEU A 695 29.95 21.67 51.93
N ASN A 696 30.11 22.38 50.82
CA ASN A 696 29.63 23.74 50.64
C ASN A 696 28.10 23.76 50.39
N GLU A 697 27.50 24.95 50.40
CA GLU A 697 26.08 25.13 50.08
C GLU A 697 25.78 24.76 48.60
N ASP A 698 24.57 24.25 48.33
CA ASP A 698 24.10 23.83 46.99
C ASP A 698 24.18 24.98 45.94
N GLU A 699 23.96 26.22 46.41
CA GLU A 699 24.12 27.44 45.61
C GLU A 699 25.57 27.67 45.17
N TRP A 700 26.56 27.27 45.98
CA TRP A 700 27.98 27.38 45.65
C TRP A 700 28.33 26.45 44.48
N PHE A 701 27.95 25.17 44.56
CA PHE A 701 28.20 24.21 43.48
C PHE A 701 27.52 24.66 42.17
N SER A 702 26.29 25.17 42.26
CA SER A 702 25.56 25.74 41.13
C SER A 702 26.25 26.99 40.54
N HIS A 703 26.84 27.86 41.37
CA HIS A 703 27.58 29.04 40.90
C HIS A 703 28.90 28.66 40.24
N VAL A 704 29.66 27.74 40.83
CA VAL A 704 30.93 27.23 40.28
C VAL A 704 30.69 26.52 38.96
N ALA A 705 29.67 25.66 38.86
CA ALA A 705 29.27 25.03 37.61
C ALA A 705 28.99 26.05 36.49
N LYS A 706 28.23 27.11 36.77
CA LYS A 706 27.97 28.22 35.82
C LYS A 706 29.25 28.94 35.40
N ALA A 707 30.17 29.18 36.34
CA ALA A 707 31.46 29.81 36.05
C ALA A 707 32.35 28.91 35.16
N ALA A 708 32.40 27.62 35.45
CA ALA A 708 33.14 26.62 34.67
C ALA A 708 32.61 26.51 33.23
N ILE A 709 31.29 26.45 33.02
CA ILE A 709 30.69 26.43 31.66
C ILE A 709 31.12 27.67 30.86
N ARG A 710 31.00 28.87 31.44
CA ARG A 710 31.42 30.13 30.79
C ARG A 710 32.91 30.12 30.43
N ARG A 711 33.76 29.67 31.35
CA ARG A 711 35.22 29.58 31.14
C ARG A 711 35.56 28.60 30.02
N LEU A 712 34.95 27.41 30.01
CA LEU A 712 35.16 26.39 28.98
C LEU A 712 34.66 26.87 27.60
N MET A 713 33.52 27.55 27.52
CA MET A 713 33.04 28.17 26.27
C MET A 713 34.01 29.21 25.70
N LEU A 714 34.71 29.97 26.54
CA LEU A 714 35.67 31.00 26.11
C LEU A 714 37.02 30.43 25.63
N VAL A 715 37.40 29.21 26.05
CA VAL A 715 38.68 28.57 25.67
C VAL A 715 38.59 27.82 24.33
N VAL A 716 37.41 27.32 23.97
CA VAL A 716 37.15 26.53 22.75
C VAL A 716 37.54 27.18 21.39
N PRO A 717 37.58 28.52 21.19
CA PRO A 717 37.97 29.09 19.90
C PRO A 717 39.41 28.78 19.46
N LEU A 718 40.32 28.51 20.40
CA LEU A 718 41.78 28.40 20.14
C LEU A 718 42.29 26.97 19.87
N SER A 719 41.44 25.94 20.00
CA SER A 719 41.85 24.53 19.92
C SER A 719 41.29 23.77 18.71
N ARG A 720 40.79 24.47 17.68
CA ARG A 720 40.20 23.83 16.49
C ARG A 720 41.21 23.03 15.64
N ASP A 721 42.49 23.40 15.66
CA ASP A 721 43.52 22.83 14.76
C ASP A 721 44.41 21.75 15.41
N SER A 722 44.39 21.57 16.74
CA SER A 722 45.36 20.73 17.46
C SER A 722 44.87 19.34 17.89
N LEU A 723 43.65 18.92 17.51
CA LEU A 723 43.07 17.60 17.84
C LEU A 723 42.78 16.74 16.59
N GLN A 724 43.58 16.88 15.53
CA GLN A 724 43.59 15.97 14.38
C GLN A 724 44.70 14.90 14.42
N SER A 725 45.56 14.87 15.45
CA SER A 725 46.64 13.88 15.59
C SER A 725 46.47 12.94 16.79
N ASP A 726 46.27 11.66 16.48
CA ASP A 726 46.49 10.44 17.27
C ASP A 726 45.85 10.23 18.66
N ASP A 727 45.14 9.11 18.77
CA ASP A 727 44.43 8.55 19.94
C ASP A 727 45.35 8.06 21.09
N ASN A 728 46.65 8.41 21.11
CA ASN A 728 47.61 7.90 22.10
C ASN A 728 48.62 8.97 22.57
N ASN A 729 48.37 9.62 23.71
CA ASN A 729 49.31 9.75 24.85
C ASN A 729 48.79 10.79 25.85
N ILE A 730 48.28 10.30 26.99
CA ILE A 730 48.31 11.05 28.25
C ILE A 730 49.22 10.21 29.15
N PHE A 731 50.50 10.57 29.18
CA PHE A 731 51.46 10.00 30.12
C PHE A 731 51.67 10.99 31.26
N LEU A 732 51.59 10.47 32.49
CA LEU A 732 51.87 11.20 33.72
C LEU A 732 53.28 11.78 33.68
N HIS A 733 53.43 13.01 34.18
CA HIS A 733 54.74 13.58 34.45
C HIS A 733 55.33 12.90 35.69
N ASP A 734 56.49 12.27 35.54
CA ASP A 734 57.32 11.85 36.67
C ASP A 734 58.67 12.60 36.65
N LYS A 735 59.16 12.99 37.82
CA LYS A 735 60.32 13.88 37.97
C LYS A 735 61.62 13.09 38.11
N VAL A 736 62.57 13.30 37.20
CA VAL A 736 64.00 13.01 37.45
C VAL A 736 64.86 14.21 37.01
N LEU A 737 65.92 14.47 37.80
CA LEU A 737 66.80 15.64 37.73
C LEU A 737 67.99 15.45 36.77
N GLU A 738 68.67 16.57 36.48
CA GLU A 738 70.02 16.70 35.88
C GLU A 738 70.17 16.28 34.39
N SER A 739 70.95 16.95 33.53
CA SER A 739 71.79 18.16 33.64
C SER A 739 72.21 18.67 32.24
N GLY A 740 72.76 19.88 32.13
CA GLY A 740 73.64 20.29 31.01
C GLY A 740 73.11 21.37 30.06
N ASP A 741 73.88 22.46 29.95
CA ASP A 741 73.71 23.54 28.97
C ASP A 741 73.80 23.05 27.50
N VAL A 742 73.13 23.76 26.57
CA VAL A 742 73.81 24.58 25.54
C VAL A 742 72.88 25.71 25.08
N SER A 743 73.49 26.87 24.81
CA SER A 743 72.90 28.17 24.50
C SER A 743 72.28 28.31 23.10
N SER A 744 71.26 29.18 23.02
CA SER A 744 71.00 30.19 21.97
C SER A 744 70.76 29.69 20.51
N SER A 745 70.07 30.42 19.62
CA SER A 745 70.01 31.88 19.46
C SER A 745 68.95 32.31 18.41
N TRP A 746 68.78 33.64 18.28
CA TRP A 746 68.17 34.41 17.16
C TRP A 746 66.67 34.71 17.19
N SER A 747 66.37 35.93 17.64
CA SER A 747 65.35 36.81 17.07
C SER A 747 65.73 37.29 15.65
N ASP A 748 64.73 37.74 14.88
CA ASP A 748 64.66 39.04 14.18
C ASP A 748 63.45 38.97 13.20
N PHE A 749 62.38 39.74 13.35
CA PHE A 749 62.16 41.19 13.12
C PHE A 749 61.75 41.55 11.67
N GLU A 750 60.48 41.96 11.55
CA GLU A 750 59.76 42.75 10.53
C GLU A 750 60.14 42.74 9.02
N SER A 751 59.09 42.67 8.18
CA SER A 751 59.00 43.53 6.98
C SER A 751 57.53 43.89 6.64
N ASN A 752 57.33 45.06 6.05
CA ASN A 752 56.07 45.82 6.00
C ASN A 752 55.25 45.66 4.71
N SER A 753 53.92 45.85 4.81
CA SER A 753 53.06 46.68 3.90
C SER A 753 51.64 46.76 4.51
N ILE A 754 51.03 47.90 4.91
CA ILE A 754 50.62 49.08 4.13
C ILE A 754 49.68 48.66 2.98
N ASP A 755 48.40 49.05 2.86
CA ASP A 755 47.55 50.08 3.51
C ASP A 755 46.05 49.60 3.43
N SER A 756 44.97 50.17 4.02
CA SER A 756 44.79 51.39 4.83
C SER A 756 43.50 51.36 5.70
N PHE A 757 43.11 52.54 6.23
CA PHE A 757 41.97 52.89 7.08
C PHE A 757 40.65 53.10 6.27
N ALA A 758 39.41 52.99 6.80
CA ALA A 758 38.72 53.75 7.86
C ALA A 758 38.71 55.30 7.61
N SER A 759 37.67 56.11 7.85
CA SER A 759 36.53 56.00 8.78
C SER A 759 35.47 57.14 8.60
N LEU A 760 34.32 57.01 9.28
CA LEU A 760 33.41 58.06 9.83
C LEU A 760 32.41 58.92 8.99
N ASN A 761 31.11 58.68 9.28
CA ASN A 761 30.04 59.63 9.71
C ASN A 761 29.74 60.98 9.00
N LYS A 762 28.47 61.17 8.55
CA LYS A 762 27.43 61.99 9.24
C LYS A 762 26.05 62.13 8.54
N ALA A 763 25.00 62.06 9.37
CA ALA A 763 23.74 62.85 9.39
C ALA A 763 22.59 62.69 8.34
N GLY A 764 21.35 62.93 8.83
CA GLY A 764 20.07 62.96 8.10
C GLY A 764 19.22 61.69 8.33
N VAL A 765 18.44 61.50 9.40
CA VAL A 765 17.25 62.26 9.85
C VAL A 765 16.18 62.41 8.75
N GLU A 766 15.18 61.52 8.76
CA GLU A 766 13.76 61.88 8.88
C GLU A 766 12.87 60.65 9.13
N THR A 767 12.07 60.70 10.19
CA THR A 767 10.87 59.88 10.41
C THR A 767 9.66 60.81 10.35
N PRO A 768 8.49 60.29 9.97
CA PRO A 768 7.36 60.43 10.89
C PRO A 768 6.65 59.10 11.16
N GLY A 769 6.06 58.98 12.35
CA GLY A 769 5.26 57.82 12.77
C GLY A 769 3.87 58.21 13.29
N TYR A 770 3.18 57.22 13.87
CA TYR A 770 1.81 57.27 14.42
C TYR A 770 0.69 57.35 13.36
N PHE A 771 -0.34 56.50 13.43
CA PHE A 771 -1.30 56.40 14.54
C PHE A 771 -1.71 54.97 14.95
N SER A 772 -2.28 54.86 16.15
CA SER A 772 -2.93 53.66 16.69
C SER A 772 -4.46 53.83 16.83
N SER A 773 -5.12 52.71 17.14
CA SER A 773 -6.32 52.54 18.01
C SER A 773 -7.71 52.40 17.37
N TYR A 774 -8.47 51.48 18.01
CA TYR A 774 -9.89 51.09 17.83
C TYR A 774 -10.20 50.32 16.51
N GLU A 775 -10.96 49.21 16.50
CA GLU A 775 -11.73 48.50 17.54
C GLU A 775 -11.23 47.07 17.81
#